data_AF-A3VH88-F1
#
_entry.id   AF-A3VH88-F1
#
_cell.length_a   1.000
_cell.length_b   1.000
_cell.length_c   1.000
_cell.angle_alpha   90.00
_cell.angle_beta   90.00
_cell.angle_gamma   90.00
#
_symmetry.space_group_name_H-M   'P 1'
#
loop_
_entity.id
_entity.type
_entity.pdbx_description
1 polymer ?
#
loop_
_entity_poly.entity_id
_entity_poly.type
_entity_poly.pdbx_seq_one_letter_code
_entity_poly.pdbx_strand_id
1 'polypeptide(L)'
;MLDTAGTTVEPYTDRDGNILYAIDSEFGFYIDDFIGALEKVLDGDFAEGFAGNAFDDEGNQIGIALRDAETDVFLSGAPFGTWSLGLGGNTVKASTEHYETMASVLSDHEYPGDPGAIGPLDDDLKMLDIRPSEVTPGTFDVGPLNNAYIHEMIQALQAAMDSADPGLDTVLSDIDFDRDGVLDTYRITKTTVNFDDDGDGIADPIVVGAVDVDNDGTIDIVDSFLNGYGGDADIVDLLEPNESSVTYNIAYGQDYSVTLKDDGKLLYRWGEAVKRPNDIRLEVDMPLPEEWTRDANNNSIMDGLEGSGFTITRAELVITHDITNNPNDQVRPEDYENEAAIGRLPSFYIVKDPDDPTKLLWVSPLDSFDGTGEPLPSYFILDADGNVDLAAGGTAVYDPNDVLVGYRNEDGGGNPVGTVFRSDALAEMNAAAGLDFMTEDLEHGFTEAWYTTTDREPFEWSYDLFPTDPYKNVFESFRSPDEAEDAGFTEDALVSGPRWRLTPNKFGQDLPGLEIPLEENSEPPYTRDNIKYDTGEVITTTLNLLDWEGDSPLASSLGWMSIDIATLDENADGLIDEGWSMVNGTLGAGDAVPTDPILTAVTPNGVTLESSFFDVAVYMKGDRQDDSIIYDMELIIEYESDAGDVIGAVQSVGGVNHQTQTVSYQGGTTFDNPVVFASLASRVGWDMVTVEFTDISATGASFYLDEPEGYDGTHAAEEVTLVTFEEGVWELADGSLLQVGTTNFAAGATDAFHRVTFEQAFDEAPILLLQIQSDNGGEWEIVRAQNIGADGFDFAVEEREAADGWHTSEVVGWAALDASAADGVIDWGGIGSQAFSTGDTVSHEIAPFALDAAVGADPLVAAFLASYNGADTANVRTTGVTFDGLVASANFKIDEETSLDAELEHAFEDVHGFAFEQAGLLTGMEYVDPLLIT
;
A
#
# COMPACT_ATOMS: atom_id res chain seq x y z
N MET A 1 -27.19 -8.80 -16.94
CA MET A 1 -27.01 -8.28 -15.58
C MET A 1 -28.09 -7.27 -15.21
N LEU A 2 -28.27 -6.10 -15.85
CA LEU A 2 -29.37 -5.17 -15.46
C LEU A 2 -30.64 -5.23 -16.36
N ASP A 3 -31.84 -5.35 -15.78
CA ASP A 3 -33.14 -5.22 -16.48
C ASP A 3 -33.56 -3.74 -16.62
N THR A 4 -32.77 -2.97 -17.38
CA THR A 4 -33.04 -1.54 -17.64
C THR A 4 -34.35 -1.26 -18.37
N ALA A 5 -34.93 -2.29 -19.00
CA ALA A 5 -36.24 -2.19 -19.66
C ALA A 5 -37.41 -2.37 -18.68
N GLY A 6 -37.15 -2.88 -17.46
CA GLY A 6 -38.15 -3.20 -16.45
C GLY A 6 -39.15 -4.26 -16.93
N THR A 7 -38.69 -5.20 -17.75
CA THR A 7 -39.56 -6.16 -18.43
C THR A 7 -39.79 -7.45 -17.66
N THR A 8 -38.84 -7.82 -16.82
CA THR A 8 -38.87 -8.98 -15.93
C THR A 8 -39.25 -8.56 -14.51
N VAL A 9 -38.62 -7.50 -13.99
CA VAL A 9 -38.87 -6.94 -12.67
C VAL A 9 -39.12 -5.43 -12.78
N GLU A 10 -40.14 -4.93 -12.07
CA GLU A 10 -40.44 -3.50 -12.06
C GLU A 10 -39.31 -2.71 -11.36
N PRO A 11 -38.83 -1.59 -11.94
CA PRO A 11 -37.81 -0.76 -11.29
C PRO A 11 -38.22 -0.29 -9.90
N TYR A 12 -37.25 -0.19 -9.00
CA TYR A 12 -37.45 0.32 -7.65
C TYR A 12 -37.25 1.85 -7.60
N THR A 13 -37.94 2.51 -6.68
CA THR A 13 -37.69 3.92 -6.36
C THR A 13 -37.33 4.00 -4.89
N ASP A 14 -36.12 4.47 -4.60
CA ASP A 14 -35.60 4.62 -3.24
C ASP A 14 -36.20 5.84 -2.51
N ARG A 15 -35.72 6.10 -1.29
CA ARG A 15 -36.14 7.24 -0.45
C ARG A 15 -35.82 8.60 -1.05
N ASP A 16 -34.74 8.70 -1.81
CA ASP A 16 -34.26 9.94 -2.41
C ASP A 16 -34.88 10.19 -3.79
N GLY A 17 -35.59 9.19 -4.31
CA GLY A 17 -36.36 9.25 -5.55
C GLY A 17 -35.58 8.80 -6.78
N ASN A 18 -34.41 8.18 -6.61
CA ASN A 18 -33.67 7.59 -7.73
C ASN A 18 -34.38 6.33 -8.22
N ILE A 19 -34.14 5.97 -9.49
CA ILE A 19 -34.73 4.79 -10.12
C ILE A 19 -33.65 3.72 -10.24
N LEU A 20 -33.86 2.59 -9.54
CA LEU A 20 -32.93 1.46 -9.53
C LEU A 20 -33.51 0.31 -10.36
N TYR A 21 -32.65 -0.38 -11.10
CA TYR A 21 -33.00 -1.49 -11.98
C TYR A 21 -32.51 -2.81 -11.42
N ALA A 22 -33.29 -3.87 -11.63
CA ALA A 22 -33.02 -5.18 -11.06
C ALA A 22 -31.77 -5.83 -11.66
N ILE A 23 -31.04 -6.57 -10.83
CA ILE A 23 -29.77 -7.24 -11.15
C ILE A 23 -30.01 -8.76 -11.22
N ASP A 24 -29.43 -9.38 -12.24
CA ASP A 24 -29.20 -10.82 -12.39
C ASP A 24 -27.74 -11.08 -11.98
N SER A 25 -27.55 -11.80 -10.88
CA SER A 25 -26.26 -12.06 -10.23
C SER A 25 -26.10 -13.56 -9.93
N GLU A 26 -24.88 -14.07 -10.09
CA GLU A 26 -24.53 -15.43 -9.66
C GLU A 26 -24.05 -15.51 -8.21
N PHE A 27 -23.73 -14.37 -7.59
CA PHE A 27 -23.23 -14.26 -6.20
C PHE A 27 -24.35 -14.35 -5.15
N GLY A 28 -25.29 -15.28 -5.37
CA GLY A 28 -26.38 -15.60 -4.47
C GLY A 28 -26.54 -17.11 -4.32
N PHE A 29 -27.54 -17.55 -3.54
CA PHE A 29 -27.69 -18.98 -3.23
C PHE A 29 -29.10 -19.54 -3.49
N TYR A 30 -29.13 -20.76 -4.01
CA TYR A 30 -30.27 -21.67 -3.89
C TYR A 30 -30.20 -22.41 -2.57
N ILE A 31 -31.17 -22.18 -1.70
CA ILE A 31 -31.22 -22.79 -0.37
C ILE A 31 -32.17 -23.99 -0.30
N ASP A 32 -31.79 -25.03 0.44
CA ASP A 32 -32.66 -26.14 0.82
C ASP A 32 -32.49 -26.47 2.31
N ASP A 33 -33.62 -26.49 3.03
CA ASP A 33 -33.67 -26.75 4.46
C ASP A 33 -33.09 -28.14 4.77
N PHE A 34 -32.19 -28.19 5.75
CA PHE A 34 -31.49 -29.37 6.26
C PHE A 34 -30.54 -30.01 5.25
N ILE A 35 -30.23 -29.34 4.15
CA ILE A 35 -29.25 -29.78 3.15
C ILE A 35 -28.11 -28.77 3.06
N GLY A 36 -28.42 -27.52 2.71
CA GLY A 36 -27.38 -26.50 2.51
C GLY A 36 -27.77 -25.44 1.49
N ALA A 37 -26.74 -24.74 1.02
CA ALA A 37 -26.81 -23.73 -0.02
C ALA A 37 -25.97 -24.16 -1.24
N LEU A 38 -26.51 -23.92 -2.44
CA LEU A 38 -25.81 -24.06 -3.71
C LEU A 38 -25.73 -22.69 -4.36
N GLU A 39 -24.58 -22.31 -4.88
CA GLU A 39 -24.42 -21.03 -5.58
C GLU A 39 -25.35 -20.91 -6.79
N LYS A 40 -25.80 -19.69 -7.07
CA LYS A 40 -26.62 -19.38 -8.23
C LYS A 40 -25.77 -19.38 -9.49
N VAL A 41 -26.45 -19.33 -10.64
CA VAL A 41 -25.81 -19.16 -11.94
C VAL A 41 -26.58 -18.08 -12.67
N LEU A 42 -25.91 -17.34 -13.55
CA LEU A 42 -26.58 -16.38 -14.44
C LEU A 42 -27.62 -17.11 -15.31
N ASP A 43 -28.89 -16.92 -14.98
CA ASP A 43 -30.02 -17.61 -15.62
C ASP A 43 -31.12 -16.66 -16.12
N GLY A 44 -30.93 -15.34 -15.93
CA GLY A 44 -31.89 -14.32 -16.28
C GLY A 44 -33.05 -14.17 -15.29
N ASP A 45 -32.94 -14.73 -14.08
CA ASP A 45 -33.66 -14.24 -12.91
C ASP A 45 -33.04 -12.91 -12.46
N PHE A 46 -33.86 -11.95 -12.04
CA PHE A 46 -33.41 -10.60 -11.69
C PHE A 46 -33.91 -10.24 -10.28
N ALA A 47 -33.77 -11.18 -9.35
CA ALA A 47 -34.27 -11.07 -7.99
C ALA A 47 -33.16 -10.71 -6.98
N GLU A 48 -31.93 -10.52 -7.43
CA GLU A 48 -30.69 -10.43 -6.65
C GLU A 48 -30.33 -9.00 -6.23
N GLY A 49 -31.28 -8.06 -6.33
CA GLY A 49 -31.11 -6.67 -5.91
C GLY A 49 -31.32 -5.67 -7.03
N PHE A 50 -30.97 -4.42 -6.77
CA PHE A 50 -31.16 -3.29 -7.67
C PHE A 50 -29.97 -2.34 -7.63
N ALA A 51 -29.64 -1.75 -8.78
CA ALA A 51 -28.65 -0.68 -8.89
C ALA A 51 -29.14 0.45 -9.81
N GLY A 52 -28.72 1.67 -9.55
CA GLY A 52 -29.02 2.83 -10.38
C GLY A 52 -28.17 4.04 -10.01
N ASN A 53 -28.24 5.09 -10.82
CA ASN A 53 -27.50 6.32 -10.54
C ASN A 53 -28.15 7.11 -9.41
N ALA A 54 -27.35 7.65 -8.49
CA ALA A 54 -27.78 8.64 -7.51
C ALA A 54 -27.65 10.05 -8.09
N PHE A 55 -28.60 10.93 -7.78
CA PHE A 55 -28.63 12.30 -8.27
C PHE A 55 -28.74 13.33 -7.14
N ASP A 56 -28.14 14.49 -7.33
CA ASP A 56 -28.39 15.66 -6.48
C ASP A 56 -29.74 16.34 -6.81
N ASP A 57 -30.11 17.35 -6.02
CA ASP A 57 -31.31 18.18 -6.22
C ASP A 57 -31.35 18.90 -7.59
N GLU A 58 -30.21 19.00 -8.28
CA GLU A 58 -30.02 19.70 -9.54
C GLU A 58 -30.05 18.74 -10.74
N GLY A 59 -30.07 17.44 -10.48
CA GLY A 59 -30.11 16.36 -11.46
C GLY A 59 -28.74 15.95 -12.00
N ASN A 60 -27.65 16.35 -11.35
CA ASN A 60 -26.31 15.84 -11.66
C ASN A 60 -26.13 14.48 -11.01
N GLN A 61 -25.46 13.55 -11.71
CA GLN A 61 -25.11 12.27 -11.13
C GLN A 61 -24.00 12.47 -10.11
N ILE A 62 -24.17 11.92 -8.90
CA ILE A 62 -23.24 12.07 -7.78
C ILE A 62 -22.73 10.73 -7.24
N GLY A 63 -23.18 9.61 -7.80
CA GLY A 63 -22.81 8.29 -7.32
C GLY A 63 -23.67 7.17 -7.90
N ILE A 64 -23.55 6.00 -7.29
CA ILE A 64 -24.36 4.80 -7.55
C ILE A 64 -25.12 4.42 -6.29
N ALA A 65 -26.42 4.22 -6.42
CA ALA A 65 -27.30 3.72 -5.38
C ALA A 65 -27.49 2.21 -5.56
N LEU A 66 -27.20 1.46 -4.51
CA LEU A 66 -27.24 0.01 -4.48
C LEU A 66 -28.27 -0.47 -3.46
N ARG A 67 -29.00 -1.51 -3.81
CA ARG A 67 -29.97 -2.14 -2.93
C ARG A 67 -29.94 -3.65 -3.10
N ASP A 68 -29.46 -4.33 -2.08
CA ASP A 68 -29.36 -5.78 -2.09
C ASP A 68 -30.71 -6.49 -1.91
N ALA A 69 -30.75 -7.76 -2.31
CA ALA A 69 -31.81 -8.70 -1.99
C ALA A 69 -31.80 -9.06 -0.48
N GLU A 70 -32.89 -9.69 -0.04
CA GLU A 70 -32.98 -10.19 1.34
C GLU A 70 -32.03 -11.38 1.52
N THR A 71 -31.37 -11.44 2.68
CA THR A 71 -30.50 -12.57 3.07
C THR A 71 -31.31 -13.86 3.09
N ASP A 72 -30.81 -14.89 2.42
CA ASP A 72 -31.44 -16.20 2.44
C ASP A 72 -31.12 -16.93 3.74
N VAL A 73 -32.09 -17.68 4.26
CA VAL A 73 -31.96 -18.44 5.51
C VAL A 73 -32.52 -19.84 5.33
N PHE A 74 -31.71 -20.84 5.66
CA PHE A 74 -32.15 -22.24 5.68
C PHE A 74 -32.01 -22.86 7.06
N LEU A 75 -32.92 -23.77 7.39
CA LEU A 75 -32.90 -24.50 8.64
C LEU A 75 -31.79 -25.56 8.59
N SER A 76 -31.01 -25.69 9.66
CA SER A 76 -29.98 -26.72 9.78
C SER A 76 -30.34 -27.76 10.85
N GLY A 77 -31.12 -27.35 11.85
CA GLY A 77 -31.30 -28.10 13.09
C GLY A 77 -30.12 -27.89 14.05
N ALA A 78 -30.40 -27.81 15.34
CA ALA A 78 -29.36 -27.64 16.35
C ALA A 78 -28.51 -28.92 16.51
N PRO A 79 -27.19 -28.80 16.73
CA PRO A 79 -26.39 -27.57 16.87
C PRO A 79 -25.70 -27.09 15.57
N PHE A 80 -26.19 -27.45 14.38
CA PHE A 80 -25.46 -27.27 13.11
C PHE A 80 -25.54 -25.86 12.50
N GLY A 81 -26.37 -24.97 13.07
CA GLY A 81 -26.60 -23.63 12.53
C GLY A 81 -25.66 -22.58 13.10
N THR A 82 -25.42 -21.51 12.33
CA THR A 82 -24.67 -20.32 12.76
C THR A 82 -25.56 -19.26 13.41
N TRP A 83 -26.88 -19.45 13.38
CA TRP A 83 -27.85 -18.53 13.93
C TRP A 83 -28.93 -19.24 14.74
N SER A 84 -29.31 -18.63 15.85
CA SER A 84 -30.50 -18.98 16.60
C SER A 84 -31.70 -18.12 16.22
N LEU A 85 -32.84 -18.78 16.01
CA LEU A 85 -34.12 -18.21 15.59
C LEU A 85 -34.99 -17.96 16.83
N GLY A 86 -35.05 -16.70 17.25
CA GLY A 86 -35.84 -16.24 18.38
C GLY A 86 -37.36 -16.22 18.11
N LEU A 87 -38.12 -16.22 19.22
CA LEU A 87 -39.57 -16.05 19.19
C LEU A 87 -39.94 -14.67 18.61
N GLY A 88 -40.52 -14.66 17.41
CA GLY A 88 -40.95 -13.43 16.73
C GLY A 88 -40.16 -13.09 15.47
N GLY A 89 -39.19 -13.92 15.07
CA GLY A 89 -38.40 -13.72 13.85
C GLY A 89 -37.08 -12.97 14.06
N ASN A 90 -36.76 -12.59 15.31
CA ASN A 90 -35.44 -12.08 15.63
C ASN A 90 -34.42 -13.21 15.54
N THR A 91 -33.21 -12.90 15.07
CA THR A 91 -32.12 -13.88 14.99
C THR A 91 -30.94 -13.38 15.82
N VAL A 92 -30.20 -14.30 16.43
CA VAL A 92 -28.98 -14.01 17.20
C VAL A 92 -27.88 -14.90 16.65
N LYS A 93 -26.67 -14.36 16.46
CA LYS A 93 -25.52 -15.14 16.01
C LYS A 93 -25.26 -16.22 17.09
N ALA A 94 -25.17 -17.46 16.64
CA ALA A 94 -24.96 -18.65 17.46
C ALA A 94 -23.75 -19.42 16.93
N SER A 95 -22.72 -18.67 16.55
CA SER A 95 -21.44 -19.17 16.11
C SER A 95 -20.33 -18.16 16.39
N THR A 96 -19.11 -18.66 16.58
CA THR A 96 -17.90 -17.88 16.81
C THR A 96 -16.68 -18.67 16.36
N GLU A 97 -15.59 -17.99 16.05
CA GLU A 97 -14.27 -18.61 15.81
C GLU A 97 -13.49 -18.82 17.11
N HIS A 98 -13.96 -18.24 18.23
CA HIS A 98 -13.30 -18.30 19.53
C HIS A 98 -13.99 -19.29 20.46
N TYR A 99 -13.33 -20.40 20.79
CA TYR A 99 -13.85 -21.43 21.70
C TYR A 99 -14.30 -20.84 23.04
N GLU A 100 -13.50 -19.96 23.64
CA GLU A 100 -13.77 -19.38 24.96
C GLU A 100 -15.07 -18.55 24.96
N THR A 101 -15.39 -17.90 23.84
CA THR A 101 -16.67 -17.19 23.68
C THR A 101 -17.84 -18.17 23.64
N MET A 102 -17.73 -19.28 22.91
CA MET A 102 -18.77 -20.32 22.90
C MET A 102 -18.92 -20.96 24.29
N ALA A 103 -17.81 -21.33 24.92
CA ALA A 103 -17.74 -21.91 26.26
C ALA A 103 -18.48 -21.07 27.28
N SER A 104 -18.22 -19.76 27.32
CA SER A 104 -18.89 -18.83 28.24
C SER A 104 -20.41 -18.75 28.05
N VAL A 105 -20.92 -18.98 26.83
CA VAL A 105 -22.35 -18.92 26.49
C VAL A 105 -23.06 -20.23 26.86
N LEU A 106 -22.40 -21.37 26.64
CA LEU A 106 -23.03 -22.69 26.69
C LEU A 106 -22.75 -23.45 28.00
N SER A 107 -21.71 -23.09 28.73
CA SER A 107 -21.17 -23.84 29.86
C SER A 107 -20.75 -22.93 31.01
N ASP A 108 -20.46 -23.53 32.18
CA ASP A 108 -19.89 -22.84 33.35
C ASP A 108 -18.44 -23.24 33.65
N HIS A 109 -17.79 -23.98 32.74
CA HIS A 109 -16.38 -24.28 32.87
C HIS A 109 -15.49 -23.05 32.64
N GLU A 110 -14.41 -22.94 33.40
CA GLU A 110 -13.39 -21.89 33.20
C GLU A 110 -12.38 -22.27 32.11
N TYR A 111 -12.22 -23.56 31.86
CA TYR A 111 -11.36 -24.14 30.83
C TYR A 111 -11.89 -25.53 30.45
N PRO A 112 -11.52 -26.08 29.29
CA PRO A 112 -11.96 -27.40 28.87
C PRO A 112 -11.58 -28.47 29.91
N GLY A 113 -12.54 -29.30 30.30
CA GLY A 113 -12.34 -30.32 31.34
C GLY A 113 -12.27 -29.81 32.79
N ASP A 114 -12.66 -28.56 33.09
CA ASP A 114 -12.73 -28.03 34.46
C ASP A 114 -13.55 -28.96 35.39
N PRO A 115 -12.94 -29.56 36.43
CA PRO A 115 -13.65 -30.42 37.38
C PRO A 115 -14.65 -29.67 38.28
N GLY A 116 -14.62 -28.34 38.29
CA GLY A 116 -15.53 -27.45 39.00
C GLY A 116 -16.85 -27.21 38.28
N ALA A 117 -16.90 -27.38 36.96
CA ALA A 117 -18.06 -27.13 36.12
C ALA A 117 -19.27 -28.01 36.49
N ILE A 118 -20.44 -27.40 36.55
CA ILE A 118 -21.72 -28.10 36.78
C ILE A 118 -22.24 -28.71 35.48
N GLY A 119 -22.03 -28.04 34.35
CA GLY A 119 -22.42 -28.46 33.01
C GLY A 119 -21.31 -28.19 32.01
N PRO A 120 -20.22 -29.00 32.01
CA PRO A 120 -19.16 -28.86 31.01
C PRO A 120 -19.69 -29.16 29.61
N LEU A 121 -19.03 -28.59 28.60
CA LEU A 121 -19.31 -28.90 27.20
C LEU A 121 -19.03 -30.36 26.85
N ASP A 122 -19.81 -30.88 25.91
CA ASP A 122 -19.56 -32.14 25.21
C ASP A 122 -18.49 -31.96 24.13
N ASP A 123 -17.23 -32.01 24.55
CA ASP A 123 -16.06 -32.00 23.65
C ASP A 123 -15.80 -33.36 22.96
N ASP A 124 -16.67 -34.35 23.18
CA ASP A 124 -16.58 -35.69 22.60
C ASP A 124 -17.25 -35.74 21.22
N LEU A 125 -16.61 -35.09 20.25
CA LEU A 125 -17.18 -34.83 18.93
C LEU A 125 -17.20 -36.07 18.01
N LYS A 126 -18.15 -36.06 17.07
CA LYS A 126 -18.33 -37.07 16.01
C LYS A 126 -18.35 -36.43 14.65
N MET A 127 -17.94 -37.17 13.63
CA MET A 127 -18.04 -36.71 12.25
C MET A 127 -19.45 -36.89 11.69
N LEU A 128 -19.96 -35.86 11.03
CA LEU A 128 -21.12 -35.90 10.16
C LEU A 128 -20.63 -36.04 8.72
N ASP A 129 -21.05 -37.10 8.03
CA ASP A 129 -20.64 -37.39 6.65
C ASP A 129 -21.79 -38.04 5.88
N ILE A 130 -22.78 -37.23 5.54
CA ILE A 130 -23.99 -37.61 4.81
C ILE A 130 -24.09 -36.73 3.58
N ARG A 131 -23.81 -37.30 2.40
CA ARG A 131 -23.73 -36.54 1.15
C ARG A 131 -25.01 -36.75 0.32
N PRO A 132 -25.55 -35.71 -0.33
CA PRO A 132 -26.60 -35.90 -1.33
C PRO A 132 -26.10 -36.84 -2.44
N SER A 133 -26.89 -37.85 -2.80
CA SER A 133 -26.46 -38.85 -3.79
C SER A 133 -26.44 -38.26 -5.20
N GLU A 134 -25.25 -38.23 -5.81
CA GLU A 134 -25.06 -37.83 -7.21
C GLU A 134 -25.71 -38.83 -8.19
N VAL A 135 -25.80 -40.10 -7.78
CA VAL A 135 -26.28 -41.19 -8.64
C VAL A 135 -27.80 -41.32 -8.57
N THR A 136 -28.38 -41.09 -7.39
CA THR A 136 -29.82 -41.21 -7.16
C THR A 136 -30.37 -39.92 -6.56
N PRO A 137 -30.80 -38.96 -7.40
CA PRO A 137 -31.31 -37.68 -6.92
C PRO A 137 -32.42 -37.83 -5.87
N GLY A 138 -32.28 -37.13 -4.76
CA GLY A 138 -33.22 -37.15 -3.63
C GLY A 138 -32.99 -38.27 -2.61
N THR A 139 -31.85 -38.96 -2.66
CA THR A 139 -31.37 -39.84 -1.58
C THR A 139 -30.03 -39.35 -1.04
N PHE A 140 -29.63 -39.86 0.14
CA PHE A 140 -28.34 -39.55 0.76
C PHE A 140 -27.46 -40.80 0.79
N ASP A 141 -26.18 -40.61 0.51
CA ASP A 141 -25.13 -41.60 0.69
C ASP A 141 -24.43 -41.30 2.03
N VAL A 142 -24.40 -42.30 2.92
CA VAL A 142 -23.74 -42.19 4.23
C VAL A 142 -22.30 -42.62 4.03
N GLY A 143 -21.37 -41.69 4.25
CA GLY A 143 -19.95 -41.97 4.12
C GLY A 143 -19.37 -42.73 5.32
N PRO A 144 -18.15 -43.25 5.19
CA PRO A 144 -17.54 -44.15 6.16
C PRO A 144 -17.22 -43.48 7.51
N LEU A 145 -17.07 -42.15 7.53
CA LEU A 145 -16.74 -41.40 8.74
C LEU A 145 -17.98 -41.07 9.58
N ASN A 146 -19.18 -41.24 9.05
CA ASN A 146 -20.40 -40.77 9.70
C ASN A 146 -20.63 -41.47 11.06
N ASN A 147 -20.70 -40.67 12.13
CA ASN A 147 -20.76 -41.06 13.55
C ASN A 147 -19.48 -41.65 14.14
N ALA A 148 -18.37 -41.68 13.41
CA ALA A 148 -17.06 -41.97 14.00
C ALA A 148 -16.68 -40.81 14.94
N TYR A 149 -16.14 -41.13 16.11
CA TYR A 149 -15.66 -40.15 17.07
C TYR A 149 -14.32 -39.58 16.60
N ILE A 150 -14.17 -38.25 16.74
CA ILE A 150 -13.00 -37.48 16.30
C ILE A 150 -11.73 -37.98 16.98
N HIS A 151 -11.77 -38.18 18.30
CA HIS A 151 -10.66 -38.70 19.09
C HIS A 151 -10.08 -40.02 18.53
N GLU A 152 -10.95 -40.97 18.19
CA GLU A 152 -10.55 -42.27 17.64
C GLU A 152 -9.96 -42.16 16.23
N MET A 153 -10.47 -41.25 15.40
CA MET A 153 -9.94 -40.98 14.06
C MET A 153 -8.54 -40.35 14.13
N ILE A 154 -8.35 -39.36 15.00
CA ILE A 154 -7.04 -38.74 15.25
C ILE A 154 -6.03 -39.78 15.75
N GLN A 155 -6.42 -40.67 16.66
CA GLN A 155 -5.53 -41.75 17.12
C GLN A 155 -5.07 -42.67 15.97
N ALA A 156 -5.97 -43.00 15.04
CA ALA A 156 -5.63 -43.81 13.88
C ALA A 156 -4.68 -43.06 12.93
N LEU A 157 -4.94 -41.77 12.69
CA LEU A 157 -4.11 -40.92 11.82
C LEU A 157 -2.72 -40.70 12.43
N GLN A 158 -2.64 -40.38 13.73
CA GLN A 158 -1.38 -40.24 14.46
C GLN A 158 -0.53 -41.52 14.37
N ALA A 159 -1.15 -42.70 14.49
CA ALA A 159 -0.44 -43.97 14.34
C ALA A 159 0.12 -44.17 12.92
N ALA A 160 -0.57 -43.65 11.89
CA ALA A 160 -0.07 -43.64 10.52
C ALA A 160 1.09 -42.64 10.35
N MET A 161 0.99 -41.45 10.95
CA MET A 161 2.02 -40.39 10.92
C MET A 161 3.32 -40.83 11.61
N ASP A 162 3.23 -41.32 12.85
CA ASP A 162 4.34 -41.80 13.69
C ASP A 162 5.19 -42.90 13.04
N SER A 163 4.63 -43.62 12.06
CA SER A 163 5.35 -44.65 11.33
C SER A 163 6.39 -44.04 10.38
N ALA A 164 7.66 -44.36 10.65
CA ALA A 164 8.78 -44.02 9.78
C ALA A 164 8.89 -44.86 8.50
N ASP A 165 7.96 -45.80 8.23
CA ASP A 165 7.95 -46.61 7.02
C ASP A 165 7.20 -45.91 5.88
N PRO A 166 7.88 -45.43 4.82
CA PRO A 166 7.21 -44.81 3.68
C PRO A 166 6.37 -45.80 2.85
N GLY A 167 6.51 -47.11 3.08
CA GLY A 167 5.70 -48.16 2.47
C GLY A 167 4.66 -48.75 3.41
N LEU A 168 4.25 -48.01 4.45
CA LEU A 168 3.24 -48.47 5.42
C LEU A 168 1.97 -48.94 4.72
N ASP A 169 1.55 -50.15 5.04
CA ASP A 169 0.26 -50.73 4.61
C ASP A 169 -0.13 -51.81 5.63
N THR A 170 -0.81 -51.39 6.70
CA THR A 170 -1.09 -52.25 7.86
C THR A 170 -2.56 -52.22 8.23
N VAL A 171 -3.19 -53.40 8.26
CA VAL A 171 -4.56 -53.58 8.75
C VAL A 171 -4.53 -53.81 10.27
N LEU A 172 -5.32 -53.02 11.00
CA LEU A 172 -5.43 -53.00 12.45
C LEU A 172 -6.87 -53.29 12.91
N SER A 173 -7.04 -53.53 14.22
CA SER A 173 -8.36 -53.79 14.83
C SER A 173 -8.38 -53.54 16.33
N ASP A 174 -7.86 -52.39 16.73
CA ASP A 174 -7.62 -51.95 18.10
C ASP A 174 -8.35 -50.66 18.50
N ILE A 175 -9.10 -50.05 17.57
CA ILE A 175 -9.94 -48.86 17.77
C ILE A 175 -11.41 -49.24 17.53
N ASP A 176 -12.32 -48.59 18.25
CA ASP A 176 -13.79 -48.71 18.15
C ASP A 176 -14.30 -47.30 17.80
N PHE A 177 -14.39 -46.99 16.49
CA PHE A 177 -14.61 -45.64 15.98
C PHE A 177 -15.99 -45.10 16.34
N ASP A 178 -17.02 -45.94 16.43
CA ASP A 178 -18.39 -45.53 16.76
C ASP A 178 -18.79 -45.80 18.21
N ARG A 179 -17.85 -46.34 19.01
CA ARG A 179 -17.99 -46.73 20.42
C ARG A 179 -19.19 -47.64 20.67
N ASP A 180 -19.54 -48.52 19.72
CA ASP A 180 -20.61 -49.51 19.87
C ASP A 180 -20.23 -50.70 20.76
N GLY A 181 -18.94 -50.79 21.14
CA GLY A 181 -18.34 -51.84 21.94
C GLY A 181 -17.68 -52.95 21.12
N VAL A 182 -17.57 -52.79 19.80
CA VAL A 182 -16.89 -53.69 18.86
C VAL A 182 -15.73 -52.95 18.19
N LEU A 183 -14.54 -53.55 18.23
CA LEU A 183 -13.39 -52.99 17.53
C LEU A 183 -13.58 -53.10 16.01
N ASP A 184 -13.31 -52.01 15.31
CA ASP A 184 -13.38 -51.90 13.87
C ASP A 184 -12.15 -52.50 13.19
N THR A 185 -12.25 -52.79 11.89
CA THR A 185 -11.10 -53.20 11.09
C THR A 185 -10.78 -52.09 10.11
N TYR A 186 -9.63 -51.47 10.29
CA TYR A 186 -9.17 -50.32 9.50
C TYR A 186 -7.75 -50.55 9.02
N ARG A 187 -7.27 -49.69 8.12
CA ARG A 187 -5.93 -49.78 7.54
C ARG A 187 -5.24 -48.43 7.66
N ILE A 188 -4.01 -48.44 8.19
CA ILE A 188 -3.10 -47.29 8.16
C ILE A 188 -2.11 -47.45 7.02
N THR A 189 -1.83 -46.35 6.32
CA THR A 189 -0.92 -46.34 5.17
C THR A 189 -0.21 -44.99 5.02
N LYS A 190 0.56 -44.83 3.95
CA LYS A 190 1.13 -43.56 3.52
C LYS A 190 0.60 -43.19 2.14
N THR A 191 0.33 -41.92 1.91
CA THR A 191 0.02 -41.37 0.58
C THR A 191 0.96 -40.22 0.24
N THR A 192 0.93 -39.75 -1.01
CA THR A 192 1.71 -38.58 -1.45
C THR A 192 0.78 -37.41 -1.65
N VAL A 193 1.13 -36.27 -1.05
CA VAL A 193 0.52 -34.96 -1.28
C VAL A 193 1.61 -34.03 -1.83
N ASN A 194 1.21 -33.04 -2.61
CA ASN A 194 2.11 -31.97 -3.04
C ASN A 194 1.96 -30.83 -2.04
N PHE A 195 3.07 -30.27 -1.58
CA PHE A 195 3.06 -29.11 -0.69
C PHE A 195 4.33 -28.28 -0.80
N ASP A 196 4.17 -26.97 -0.68
CA ASP A 196 5.24 -25.99 -0.67
C ASP A 196 5.63 -25.65 0.78
N ASP A 197 6.72 -26.26 1.26
CA ASP A 197 7.20 -26.11 2.65
C ASP A 197 7.99 -24.81 2.88
N ASP A 198 8.51 -24.17 1.82
CA ASP A 198 9.33 -22.96 1.93
C ASP A 198 8.67 -21.69 1.38
N GLY A 199 7.43 -21.81 0.89
CA GLY A 199 6.62 -20.69 0.42
C GLY A 199 7.21 -20.04 -0.84
N ASP A 200 7.95 -20.82 -1.64
CA ASP A 200 8.59 -20.34 -2.86
C ASP A 200 7.71 -20.48 -4.13
N GLY A 201 6.49 -20.99 -3.95
CA GLY A 201 5.52 -21.30 -5.00
C GLY A 201 5.77 -22.63 -5.71
N ILE A 202 6.63 -23.51 -5.19
CA ILE A 202 6.95 -24.80 -5.80
C ILE A 202 6.63 -25.96 -4.85
N ALA A 203 5.55 -26.70 -5.12
CA ALA A 203 5.24 -27.87 -4.30
C ALA A 203 6.23 -29.01 -4.51
N ASP A 204 6.71 -29.56 -3.39
CA ASP A 204 7.44 -30.82 -3.35
C ASP A 204 6.49 -31.99 -3.00
N PRO A 205 6.69 -33.19 -3.58
CA PRO A 205 5.91 -34.36 -3.23
C PRO A 205 6.32 -34.89 -1.85
N ILE A 206 5.43 -34.77 -0.87
CA ILE A 206 5.61 -35.17 0.52
C ILE A 206 4.83 -36.46 0.80
N VAL A 207 5.42 -37.36 1.59
CA VAL A 207 4.79 -38.64 1.98
C VAL A 207 4.16 -38.49 3.37
N VAL A 208 2.83 -38.59 3.44
CA VAL A 208 2.02 -38.29 4.64
C VAL A 208 1.27 -39.51 5.16
N GLY A 209 0.79 -39.42 6.42
CA GLY A 209 -0.08 -40.42 7.04
C GLY A 209 -1.46 -40.47 6.37
N ALA A 210 -2.04 -41.67 6.29
CA ALA A 210 -3.39 -41.84 5.77
C ALA A 210 -4.10 -43.05 6.42
N VAL A 211 -5.44 -42.97 6.49
CA VAL A 211 -6.30 -43.99 7.09
C VAL A 211 -7.43 -44.37 6.14
N ASP A 212 -7.68 -45.67 6.04
CA ASP A 212 -8.81 -46.33 5.39
C ASP A 212 -9.63 -46.97 6.51
N VAL A 213 -10.69 -46.29 6.94
CA VAL A 213 -11.44 -46.54 8.18
C VAL A 213 -12.26 -47.81 8.08
N ASP A 214 -12.87 -48.09 6.91
CA ASP A 214 -13.70 -49.28 6.69
C ASP A 214 -12.96 -50.44 6.00
N ASN A 215 -11.69 -50.23 5.66
CA ASN A 215 -10.80 -51.17 4.99
C ASN A 215 -11.41 -51.69 3.65
N ASP A 216 -12.07 -50.80 2.90
CA ASP A 216 -12.61 -51.10 1.57
C ASP A 216 -11.58 -50.92 0.44
N GLY A 217 -10.44 -50.31 0.76
CA GLY A 217 -9.33 -50.03 -0.16
C GLY A 217 -9.25 -48.56 -0.61
N THR A 218 -10.24 -47.74 -0.28
CA THR A 218 -10.26 -46.28 -0.47
C THR A 218 -9.64 -45.61 0.75
N ILE A 219 -9.00 -44.45 0.57
CA ILE A 219 -8.48 -43.67 1.69
C ILE A 219 -9.56 -42.68 2.10
N ASP A 220 -9.86 -42.64 3.39
CA ASP A 220 -10.92 -41.76 3.95
C ASP A 220 -10.34 -40.54 4.65
N ILE A 221 -9.15 -40.67 5.24
CA ILE A 221 -8.48 -39.60 6.00
C ILE A 221 -7.04 -39.46 5.49
N VAL A 222 -6.62 -38.23 5.26
CA VAL A 222 -5.27 -37.86 4.84
C VAL A 222 -4.83 -36.65 5.66
N ASP A 223 -3.60 -36.71 6.18
CA ASP A 223 -2.88 -35.56 6.74
C ASP A 223 -2.57 -34.56 5.62
N SER A 224 -3.58 -33.75 5.29
CA SER A 224 -3.58 -32.84 4.13
C SER A 224 -3.04 -31.46 4.47
N PHE A 225 -3.17 -31.03 5.73
CA PHE A 225 -2.69 -29.72 6.20
C PHE A 225 -1.24 -29.77 6.70
N LEU A 226 -0.61 -30.94 6.73
CA LEU A 226 0.81 -31.13 7.05
C LEU A 226 1.26 -30.56 8.40
N ASN A 227 0.35 -30.34 9.34
CA ASN A 227 0.70 -30.19 10.75
C ASN A 227 1.57 -31.39 11.21
N GLY A 228 1.48 -32.53 10.51
CA GLY A 228 2.23 -33.77 10.65
C GLY A 228 3.64 -33.83 10.07
N TYR A 229 4.14 -32.81 9.35
CA TYR A 229 5.58 -32.70 9.06
C TYR A 229 6.37 -32.19 10.29
N GLY A 230 5.99 -32.66 11.50
CA GLY A 230 6.66 -32.35 12.76
C GLY A 230 5.76 -32.31 14.01
N GLY A 231 4.43 -32.26 13.86
CA GLY A 231 3.45 -32.10 14.95
C GLY A 231 2.50 -33.28 15.20
N ASP A 232 1.45 -33.02 15.99
CA ASP A 232 0.39 -33.97 16.38
C ASP A 232 -0.84 -33.79 15.46
N ALA A 233 -1.54 -34.89 15.14
CA ALA A 233 -2.79 -34.86 14.38
C ALA A 233 -3.93 -34.21 15.17
N ASP A 234 -4.83 -33.52 14.47
CA ASP A 234 -5.98 -32.84 15.07
C ASP A 234 -7.23 -32.90 14.18
N ILE A 235 -8.26 -32.14 14.56
CA ILE A 235 -9.54 -32.08 13.85
C ILE A 235 -9.45 -31.45 12.45
N VAL A 236 -8.47 -30.56 12.22
CA VAL A 236 -8.29 -29.87 10.94
C VAL A 236 -7.87 -30.88 9.88
N ASP A 237 -7.12 -31.92 10.25
CA ASP A 237 -6.77 -33.03 9.35
C ASP A 237 -7.96 -33.89 8.90
N LEU A 238 -9.09 -33.79 9.60
CA LEU A 238 -10.29 -34.59 9.34
C LEU A 238 -11.37 -33.83 8.57
N LEU A 239 -11.29 -32.51 8.53
CA LEU A 239 -12.30 -31.63 7.96
C LEU A 239 -11.80 -31.02 6.65
N GLU A 240 -12.64 -31.01 5.64
CA GLU A 240 -12.46 -30.13 4.48
C GLU A 240 -13.25 -28.84 4.73
N PRO A 241 -12.83 -27.69 4.15
CA PRO A 241 -13.57 -26.43 4.25
C PRO A 241 -15.05 -26.59 3.91
N ASN A 242 -15.93 -26.09 4.78
CA ASN A 242 -17.37 -26.21 4.59
C ASN A 242 -18.16 -25.06 5.25
N GLU A 243 -18.65 -24.15 4.41
CA GLU A 243 -19.57 -23.09 4.84
C GLU A 243 -21.02 -23.29 4.37
N SER A 244 -21.23 -24.17 3.40
CA SER A 244 -22.46 -24.22 2.59
C SER A 244 -23.36 -25.40 2.96
N SER A 245 -22.79 -26.50 3.43
CA SER A 245 -23.49 -27.74 3.76
C SER A 245 -23.73 -27.89 5.26
N VAL A 246 -24.84 -28.54 5.60
CA VAL A 246 -25.17 -28.94 6.99
C VAL A 246 -25.26 -30.45 7.15
N THR A 247 -24.75 -31.22 6.18
CA THR A 247 -24.88 -32.69 6.17
C THR A 247 -23.57 -33.45 6.09
N TYR A 248 -22.43 -32.81 5.84
CA TYR A 248 -21.11 -33.46 5.80
C TYR A 248 -19.99 -32.44 6.12
N ASN A 249 -18.77 -32.91 6.43
CA ASN A 249 -17.63 -32.07 6.83
C ASN A 249 -17.96 -31.19 8.05
N ILE A 250 -18.57 -31.80 9.07
CA ILE A 250 -18.91 -31.16 10.34
C ILE A 250 -18.60 -32.12 11.47
N ALA A 251 -17.79 -31.70 12.44
CA ALA A 251 -17.66 -32.41 13.70
C ALA A 251 -18.73 -31.92 14.68
N TYR A 252 -19.40 -32.81 15.41
CA TYR A 252 -20.54 -32.42 16.24
C TYR A 252 -20.63 -33.22 17.54
N GLY A 253 -21.03 -32.51 18.60
CA GLY A 253 -21.38 -33.07 19.90
C GLY A 253 -22.85 -32.81 20.24
N GLN A 254 -23.21 -32.92 21.51
CA GLN A 254 -24.55 -32.54 21.98
C GLN A 254 -24.75 -31.03 22.07
N ASP A 255 -23.69 -30.28 22.40
CA ASP A 255 -23.79 -28.86 22.73
C ASP A 255 -23.44 -27.96 21.55
N TYR A 256 -22.46 -28.34 20.74
CA TYR A 256 -21.98 -27.56 19.60
C TYR A 256 -21.54 -28.44 18.42
N SER A 257 -21.24 -27.81 17.30
CA SER A 257 -20.57 -28.39 16.16
C SER A 257 -19.44 -27.48 15.65
N VAL A 258 -18.52 -28.06 14.89
CA VAL A 258 -17.30 -27.43 14.38
C VAL A 258 -17.21 -27.69 12.88
N THR A 259 -16.85 -26.66 12.14
CA THR A 259 -16.51 -26.74 10.72
C THR A 259 -15.20 -26.02 10.47
N LEU A 260 -14.46 -26.48 9.46
CA LEU A 260 -13.31 -25.76 8.95
C LEU A 260 -13.76 -24.72 7.94
N LYS A 261 -13.21 -23.51 8.02
CA LYS A 261 -13.37 -22.45 7.02
C LYS A 261 -12.32 -22.61 5.91
N ASP A 262 -12.47 -21.84 4.84
CA ASP A 262 -11.50 -21.75 3.74
C ASP A 262 -10.15 -21.19 4.20
N ASP A 263 -10.15 -20.23 5.12
CA ASP A 263 -8.96 -19.66 5.78
C ASP A 263 -8.26 -20.61 6.79
N GLY A 264 -8.72 -21.86 6.93
CA GLY A 264 -8.18 -22.85 7.85
C GLY A 264 -8.60 -22.68 9.32
N LYS A 265 -9.39 -21.66 9.67
CA LYS A 265 -9.88 -21.46 11.04
C LYS A 265 -11.08 -22.34 11.35
N LEU A 266 -11.22 -22.71 12.62
CA LEU A 266 -12.38 -23.45 13.11
C LEU A 266 -13.54 -22.50 13.41
N LEU A 267 -14.74 -22.87 12.96
CA LEU A 267 -15.99 -22.18 13.27
C LEU A 267 -16.87 -23.06 14.17
N TYR A 268 -17.07 -22.60 15.41
CA TYR A 268 -17.95 -23.24 16.39
C TYR A 268 -19.39 -22.78 16.20
N ARG A 269 -20.35 -23.71 16.24
CA ARG A 269 -21.77 -23.51 15.90
C ARG A 269 -22.67 -24.16 16.94
N TRP A 270 -23.74 -23.49 17.36
CA TRP A 270 -24.76 -24.04 18.26
C TRP A 270 -26.20 -23.61 17.93
N GLY A 271 -26.38 -22.95 16.79
CA GLY A 271 -27.66 -22.49 16.29
C GLY A 271 -28.45 -23.55 15.53
N GLU A 272 -29.57 -23.13 14.94
CA GLU A 272 -30.52 -24.00 14.25
C GLU A 272 -30.83 -23.58 12.80
N ALA A 273 -30.20 -22.50 12.34
CA ALA A 273 -30.28 -22.00 10.97
C ALA A 273 -28.94 -21.44 10.50
N VAL A 274 -28.77 -21.36 9.19
CA VAL A 274 -27.63 -20.71 8.53
C VAL A 274 -28.17 -19.59 7.66
N LYS A 275 -27.53 -18.42 7.74
CA LYS A 275 -27.80 -17.30 6.83
C LYS A 275 -26.78 -17.32 5.70
N ARG A 276 -27.23 -17.05 4.48
CA ARG A 276 -26.40 -16.87 3.29
C ARG A 276 -26.78 -15.54 2.66
N PRO A 277 -25.95 -14.49 2.82
CA PRO A 277 -26.20 -13.23 2.14
C PRO A 277 -26.13 -13.45 0.63
N ASN A 278 -27.00 -12.73 -0.08
CA ASN A 278 -26.74 -12.42 -1.47
C ASN A 278 -25.78 -11.22 -1.46
N ASP A 279 -24.88 -11.16 -2.45
CA ASP A 279 -23.88 -10.10 -2.54
C ASP A 279 -24.08 -9.33 -3.86
N ILE A 280 -24.09 -8.00 -3.80
CA ILE A 280 -23.86 -7.16 -4.97
C ILE A 280 -22.37 -6.80 -5.00
N ARG A 281 -21.69 -7.21 -6.07
CA ARG A 281 -20.29 -6.87 -6.34
C ARG A 281 -20.22 -5.77 -7.39
N LEU A 282 -19.51 -4.69 -7.06
CA LEU A 282 -19.20 -3.60 -7.97
C LEU A 282 -17.69 -3.56 -8.17
N GLU A 283 -17.27 -3.47 -9.43
CA GLU A 283 -15.87 -3.29 -9.81
C GLU A 283 -15.63 -1.83 -10.21
N VAL A 284 -14.50 -1.29 -9.77
CA VAL A 284 -14.06 0.08 -10.02
C VAL A 284 -12.59 0.06 -10.45
N ASP A 285 -12.37 0.37 -11.73
CA ASP A 285 -11.03 0.48 -12.30
C ASP A 285 -10.49 1.91 -12.08
N MET A 286 -9.30 2.03 -11.49
CA MET A 286 -8.61 3.30 -11.31
C MET A 286 -7.33 3.33 -12.14
N PRO A 287 -7.03 4.42 -12.87
CA PRO A 287 -5.79 4.47 -13.66
C PRO A 287 -4.56 4.46 -12.75
N LEU A 288 -3.60 3.58 -13.05
CA LEU A 288 -2.27 3.60 -12.44
C LEU A 288 -1.41 4.75 -13.02
N PRO A 289 -0.32 5.15 -12.35
CA PRO A 289 0.62 6.13 -12.89
C PRO A 289 1.08 5.81 -14.31
N GLU A 290 1.14 6.83 -15.17
CA GLU A 290 1.55 6.65 -16.57
C GLU A 290 2.97 6.07 -16.66
N GLU A 291 3.87 6.47 -15.76
CA GLU A 291 5.25 5.98 -15.76
C GLU A 291 5.34 4.49 -15.39
N TRP A 292 4.43 3.94 -14.60
CA TRP A 292 4.40 2.51 -14.29
C TRP A 292 4.04 1.69 -15.53
N THR A 293 3.09 2.19 -16.33
CA THR A 293 2.51 1.48 -17.49
C THR A 293 3.23 1.76 -18.82
N ARG A 294 4.18 2.71 -18.85
CA ARG A 294 5.05 3.03 -20.00
C ARG A 294 6.20 2.02 -20.13
N ASP A 295 6.74 1.86 -21.34
CA ASP A 295 7.99 1.12 -21.62
C ASP A 295 9.01 2.13 -22.18
N ALA A 296 9.70 2.86 -21.30
CA ALA A 296 10.55 3.99 -21.69
C ALA A 296 11.80 3.55 -22.46
N ASN A 297 12.37 2.39 -22.09
CA ASN A 297 13.57 1.85 -22.70
C ASN A 297 13.29 0.95 -23.94
N ASN A 298 12.00 0.76 -24.24
CA ASN A 298 11.45 0.05 -25.38
C ASN A 298 11.85 -1.44 -25.44
N ASN A 299 12.00 -2.09 -24.28
CA ASN A 299 12.36 -3.50 -24.12
C ASN A 299 11.17 -4.47 -24.09
N SER A 300 9.94 -3.95 -24.24
CA SER A 300 8.66 -4.68 -24.17
C SER A 300 8.24 -5.13 -22.76
N ILE A 301 8.76 -4.48 -21.72
CA ILE A 301 8.36 -4.60 -20.31
C ILE A 301 7.95 -3.20 -19.87
N MET A 302 6.86 -3.09 -19.12
CA MET A 302 6.45 -1.80 -18.54
C MET A 302 7.42 -1.44 -17.41
N ASP A 303 7.77 -0.17 -17.25
CA ASP A 303 8.79 0.30 -16.30
C ASP A 303 8.42 -0.11 -14.85
N GLY A 304 7.13 -0.11 -14.50
CA GLY A 304 6.62 -0.58 -13.20
C GLY A 304 6.73 -2.09 -12.97
N LEU A 305 7.05 -2.86 -14.01
CA LEU A 305 7.32 -4.30 -13.96
C LEU A 305 8.83 -4.63 -14.02
N GLU A 306 9.70 -3.63 -14.08
CA GLU A 306 11.14 -3.84 -14.17
C GLU A 306 11.81 -3.99 -12.81
N GLY A 307 12.74 -4.94 -12.69
CA GLY A 307 13.54 -5.08 -11.47
C GLY A 307 12.68 -5.38 -10.25
N SER A 308 12.66 -4.47 -9.27
CA SER A 308 11.81 -4.52 -8.07
C SER A 308 10.53 -3.68 -8.19
N GLY A 309 10.29 -3.03 -9.34
CA GLY A 309 9.28 -1.99 -9.48
C GLY A 309 9.65 -0.71 -8.71
N PHE A 310 8.71 0.24 -8.68
CA PHE A 310 8.76 1.43 -7.85
C PHE A 310 8.44 1.08 -6.40
N THR A 311 9.17 1.66 -5.43
CA THR A 311 8.89 1.48 -4.00
C THR A 311 7.77 2.42 -3.58
N ILE A 312 6.64 1.89 -3.12
CA ILE A 312 5.53 2.69 -2.61
C ILE A 312 5.83 3.09 -1.16
N THR A 313 5.79 4.39 -0.87
CA THR A 313 5.99 4.96 0.46
C THR A 313 4.68 5.33 1.14
N ARG A 314 3.59 5.48 0.37
CA ARG A 314 2.24 5.71 0.89
C ARG A 314 1.21 5.17 -0.11
N ALA A 315 0.19 4.47 0.38
CA ALA A 315 -0.96 4.08 -0.43
C ALA A 315 -2.25 4.07 0.41
N GLU A 316 -3.19 4.92 0.04
CA GLU A 316 -4.48 5.09 0.73
C GLU A 316 -5.63 5.04 -0.27
N LEU A 317 -6.70 4.31 0.09
CA LEU A 317 -7.95 4.29 -0.66
C LEU A 317 -9.02 5.06 0.11
N VAL A 318 -9.44 6.20 -0.44
CA VAL A 318 -10.43 7.10 0.15
C VAL A 318 -11.78 6.88 -0.52
N ILE A 319 -12.81 6.57 0.26
CA ILE A 319 -14.14 6.21 -0.24
C ILE A 319 -15.18 7.07 0.44
N THR A 320 -15.97 7.79 -0.35
CA THR A 320 -17.13 8.54 0.15
C THR A 320 -18.41 7.76 -0.12
N HIS A 321 -19.12 7.39 0.94
CA HIS A 321 -20.30 6.51 0.86
C HIS A 321 -21.30 6.82 1.98
N ASP A 322 -22.50 6.25 1.90
CA ASP A 322 -23.43 6.22 3.03
C ASP A 322 -22.97 5.19 4.08
N ILE A 323 -23.08 5.52 5.37
CA ILE A 323 -22.88 4.57 6.47
C ILE A 323 -23.82 3.38 6.28
N THR A 324 -23.26 2.18 6.22
CA THR A 324 -24.02 0.96 6.04
C THR A 324 -24.50 0.40 7.39
N ASN A 325 -25.37 -0.62 7.35
CA ASN A 325 -25.84 -1.32 8.55
C ASN A 325 -25.36 -2.76 8.64
N ASN A 326 -24.62 -3.21 7.62
CA ASN A 326 -24.08 -4.54 7.52
C ASN A 326 -22.58 -4.49 7.78
N PRO A 327 -22.09 -5.08 8.88
CA PRO A 327 -20.67 -5.08 9.16
C PRO A 327 -19.83 -5.90 8.18
N ASN A 328 -20.47 -6.65 7.29
CA ASN A 328 -19.82 -7.46 6.27
C ASN A 328 -19.82 -6.77 4.90
N ASP A 329 -20.12 -5.48 4.79
CA ASP A 329 -19.89 -4.73 3.54
C ASP A 329 -18.38 -4.48 3.38
N GLN A 330 -17.78 -5.08 2.36
CA GLN A 330 -16.33 -5.17 2.20
C GLN A 330 -15.84 -4.32 1.02
N VAL A 331 -14.58 -3.93 1.11
CA VAL A 331 -13.80 -3.35 0.01
C VAL A 331 -12.59 -4.25 -0.18
N ARG A 332 -12.35 -4.69 -1.41
CA ARG A 332 -11.25 -5.57 -1.81
C ARG A 332 -10.46 -4.93 -2.95
N PRO A 333 -9.42 -4.14 -2.63
CA PRO A 333 -8.46 -3.64 -3.61
C PRO A 333 -7.59 -4.79 -4.15
N GLU A 334 -7.43 -4.90 -5.46
CA GLU A 334 -6.78 -6.02 -6.18
C GLU A 334 -7.32 -7.40 -5.78
N ASP A 335 -8.60 -7.46 -5.40
CA ASP A 335 -9.27 -8.62 -4.80
C ASP A 335 -8.62 -9.18 -3.51
N TYR A 336 -7.69 -8.44 -2.90
CA TYR A 336 -7.14 -8.80 -1.60
C TYR A 336 -8.17 -8.58 -0.48
N GLU A 337 -8.23 -9.55 0.42
CA GLU A 337 -8.76 -9.34 1.76
C GLU A 337 -7.58 -9.12 2.72
N ASN A 338 -7.65 -8.07 3.53
CA ASN A 338 -6.65 -7.78 4.52
C ASN A 338 -7.27 -7.89 5.92
N GLU A 339 -6.94 -8.99 6.61
CA GLU A 339 -7.35 -9.21 7.99
C GLU A 339 -6.42 -8.52 9.00
N ALA A 340 -5.23 -8.05 8.61
CA ALA A 340 -4.30 -7.36 9.49
C ALA A 340 -4.79 -5.96 9.85
N ALA A 341 -5.49 -5.30 8.91
CA ALA A 341 -6.22 -4.07 9.18
C ALA A 341 -7.43 -4.37 10.07
N ILE A 342 -7.30 -4.16 11.38
CA ILE A 342 -8.30 -4.56 12.39
C ILE A 342 -8.93 -3.39 13.14
N GLY A 343 -8.38 -2.17 13.00
CA GLY A 343 -8.73 -1.00 13.79
C GLY A 343 -8.26 -1.11 15.25
N ARG A 344 -8.94 -0.43 16.16
CA ARG A 344 -8.60 -0.43 17.59
C ARG A 344 -9.07 -1.70 18.29
N LEU A 345 -8.10 -2.45 18.79
CA LEU A 345 -8.26 -3.54 19.76
C LEU A 345 -8.47 -3.01 21.19
N PRO A 346 -8.87 -3.87 22.15
CA PRO A 346 -8.95 -3.48 23.56
C PRO A 346 -7.61 -2.98 24.09
N SER A 347 -7.63 -1.91 24.89
CA SER A 347 -6.44 -1.44 25.59
C SER A 347 -6.08 -2.40 26.72
N PHE A 348 -4.80 -2.75 26.88
CA PHE A 348 -4.34 -3.68 27.91
C PHE A 348 -2.94 -3.38 28.43
N TYR A 349 -2.70 -3.75 29.69
CA TYR A 349 -1.35 -3.80 30.27
C TYR A 349 -0.90 -5.26 30.37
N ILE A 350 0.36 -5.53 30.03
CA ILE A 350 1.00 -6.82 30.31
C ILE A 350 1.63 -6.75 31.69
N VAL A 351 1.17 -7.60 32.61
CA VAL A 351 1.59 -7.57 34.01
C VAL A 351 1.94 -8.96 34.52
N LYS A 352 2.76 -9.04 35.57
CA LYS A 352 2.93 -10.26 36.35
C LYS A 352 1.68 -10.48 37.19
N ASP A 353 1.17 -11.70 37.22
CA ASP A 353 0.09 -12.07 38.13
C ASP A 353 0.58 -11.87 39.58
N PRO A 354 -0.10 -11.04 40.40
CA PRO A 354 0.25 -10.86 41.81
C PRO A 354 0.14 -12.15 42.64
N ASP A 355 -0.67 -13.12 42.22
CA ASP A 355 -0.88 -14.38 42.92
C ASP A 355 0.11 -15.47 42.46
N ASP A 356 0.55 -15.45 41.20
CA ASP A 356 1.69 -16.21 40.69
C ASP A 356 2.62 -15.36 39.78
N PRO A 357 3.65 -14.70 40.34
CA PRO A 357 4.53 -13.80 39.58
C PRO A 357 5.39 -14.48 38.49
N THR A 358 5.29 -15.81 38.31
CA THR A 358 5.89 -16.52 37.18
C THR A 358 5.02 -16.51 35.93
N LYS A 359 3.78 -16.02 36.05
CA LYS A 359 2.77 -15.91 35.00
C LYS A 359 2.53 -14.47 34.61
N LEU A 360 2.20 -14.25 33.35
CA LEU A 360 1.75 -12.98 32.85
C LEU A 360 0.24 -12.97 32.63
N LEU A 361 -0.32 -11.77 32.78
CA LEU A 361 -1.70 -11.45 32.48
C LEU A 361 -1.72 -10.27 31.50
N TRP A 362 -2.69 -10.26 30.59
CA TRP A 362 -3.10 -9.03 29.91
C TRP A 362 -4.35 -8.53 30.62
N VAL A 363 -4.32 -7.29 31.09
CA VAL A 363 -5.36 -6.77 31.99
C VAL A 363 -5.88 -5.43 31.53
N SER A 364 -7.19 -5.21 31.69
CA SER A 364 -7.81 -3.95 31.29
C SER A 364 -7.30 -2.78 32.16
N PRO A 365 -6.84 -1.67 31.56
CA PRO A 365 -6.50 -0.46 32.27
C PRO A 365 -7.71 0.42 32.57
N LEU A 366 -8.88 0.13 32.01
CA LEU A 366 -10.06 1.01 32.02
C LEU A 366 -11.35 0.27 32.39
N ASP A 367 -12.36 1.02 32.81
CA ASP A 367 -13.72 0.51 33.00
C ASP A 367 -14.44 0.47 31.65
N SER A 368 -15.05 -0.67 31.32
CA SER A 368 -15.83 -0.90 30.11
C SER A 368 -17.05 -1.77 30.39
N PHE A 369 -17.72 -2.22 29.33
CA PHE A 369 -18.84 -3.16 29.35
C PHE A 369 -18.64 -4.22 28.29
N ASP A 370 -19.21 -5.40 28.50
CA ASP A 370 -19.36 -6.41 27.47
C ASP A 370 -20.52 -6.07 26.51
N GLY A 371 -20.68 -6.86 25.44
CA GLY A 371 -21.78 -6.67 24.48
C GLY A 371 -23.20 -6.88 25.04
N THR A 372 -23.34 -7.46 26.23
CA THR A 372 -24.63 -7.65 26.92
C THR A 372 -24.97 -6.51 27.87
N GLY A 373 -23.99 -5.65 28.19
CA GLY A 373 -24.07 -4.59 29.19
C GLY A 373 -23.59 -5.00 30.58
N GLU A 374 -22.94 -6.15 30.73
CA GLU A 374 -22.24 -6.52 31.95
C GLU A 374 -20.98 -5.65 32.15
N PRO A 375 -20.77 -5.06 33.35
CA PRO A 375 -19.60 -4.24 33.60
C PRO A 375 -18.30 -5.06 33.55
N LEU A 376 -17.33 -4.56 32.80
CA LEU A 376 -15.94 -5.03 32.74
C LEU A 376 -15.03 -3.98 33.40
N PRO A 377 -14.89 -4.00 34.74
CA PRO A 377 -14.14 -2.98 35.46
C PRO A 377 -12.63 -3.13 35.23
N SER A 378 -11.90 -2.02 35.36
CA SER A 378 -10.45 -2.00 35.29
C SER A 378 -9.82 -2.97 36.29
N TYR A 379 -8.74 -3.62 35.86
CA TYR A 379 -7.87 -4.40 36.73
C TYR A 379 -7.16 -3.54 37.77
N PHE A 380 -7.00 -2.25 37.49
CA PHE A 380 -6.38 -1.31 38.40
C PHE A 380 -7.41 -0.45 39.13
N ILE A 381 -6.99 0.07 40.28
CA ILE A 381 -7.71 1.17 40.92
C ILE A 381 -7.50 2.42 40.08
N LEU A 382 -8.60 3.05 39.67
CA LEU A 382 -8.59 4.28 38.87
C LEU A 382 -8.71 5.52 39.75
N ASP A 383 -8.15 6.63 39.26
CA ASP A 383 -8.32 7.96 39.84
C ASP A 383 -9.65 8.59 39.41
N ALA A 384 -9.86 9.85 39.79
CA ALA A 384 -11.11 10.56 39.47
C ALA A 384 -11.28 10.90 37.99
N ASP A 385 -10.19 10.84 37.22
CA ASP A 385 -10.15 11.12 35.78
C ASP A 385 -10.18 9.82 34.95
N GLY A 386 -10.29 8.65 35.60
CA GLY A 386 -10.35 7.33 34.94
C GLY A 386 -8.98 6.74 34.61
N ASN A 387 -7.88 7.33 35.08
CA ASN A 387 -6.53 6.84 34.84
C ASN A 387 -6.07 5.91 35.95
N VAL A 388 -5.14 5.00 35.65
CA VAL A 388 -4.54 4.10 36.64
C VAL A 388 -3.88 4.88 37.79
N ASP A 389 -4.39 4.73 39.02
CA ASP A 389 -3.92 5.45 40.20
C ASP A 389 -2.67 4.78 40.82
N LEU A 390 -1.50 5.28 40.42
CA LEU A 390 -0.20 4.88 40.98
C LEU A 390 0.00 5.24 42.46
N ALA A 391 -0.95 5.92 43.11
CA ALA A 391 -0.93 6.31 44.51
C ALA A 391 -2.02 5.65 45.37
N ALA A 392 -2.91 4.84 44.79
CA ALA A 392 -4.04 4.21 45.49
C ALA A 392 -3.61 3.36 46.69
N GLY A 393 -2.51 2.62 46.53
CA GLY A 393 -2.05 1.62 47.50
C GLY A 393 -2.93 0.35 47.49
N GLY A 394 -2.40 -0.77 48.00
CA GLY A 394 -3.07 -2.07 47.95
C GLY A 394 -2.12 -3.16 47.48
N THR A 395 -2.65 -4.16 46.78
CA THR A 395 -1.86 -5.19 46.10
C THR A 395 -1.16 -4.55 44.90
N ALA A 396 0.17 -4.43 44.95
CA ALA A 396 0.97 -3.82 43.89
C ALA A 396 1.09 -4.74 42.68
N VAL A 397 0.91 -4.19 41.49
CA VAL A 397 0.98 -4.88 40.20
C VAL A 397 2.19 -4.37 39.42
N TYR A 398 3.00 -5.29 38.88
CA TYR A 398 4.25 -4.97 38.22
C TYR A 398 4.23 -5.48 36.78
N ASP A 399 4.89 -4.75 35.88
CA ASP A 399 5.18 -5.22 34.52
C ASP A 399 6.24 -6.36 34.54
N PRO A 400 6.55 -6.99 33.39
CA PRO A 400 7.61 -7.99 33.27
C PRO A 400 9.00 -7.51 33.74
N ASN A 401 9.27 -6.21 33.68
CA ASN A 401 10.51 -5.55 34.09
C ASN A 401 10.56 -5.13 35.58
N ASP A 402 9.60 -5.57 36.40
CA ASP A 402 9.47 -5.22 37.83
C ASP A 402 9.22 -3.73 38.09
N VAL A 403 8.67 -3.00 37.11
CA VAL A 403 8.20 -1.62 37.27
C VAL A 403 6.77 -1.64 37.79
N LEU A 404 6.50 -0.84 38.82
CA LEU A 404 5.15 -0.68 39.35
C LEU A 404 4.28 0.04 38.31
N VAL A 405 3.20 -0.61 37.86
CA VAL A 405 2.27 -0.05 36.88
C VAL A 405 0.90 0.29 37.46
N GLY A 406 0.57 -0.21 38.65
CA GLY A 406 -0.67 0.13 39.34
C GLY A 406 -0.91 -0.69 40.60
N TYR A 407 -2.12 -0.57 41.15
CA TYR A 407 -2.61 -1.37 42.26
C TYR A 407 -3.88 -2.12 41.84
N ARG A 408 -3.96 -3.42 42.17
CA ARG A 408 -5.07 -4.29 41.78
C ARG A 408 -6.38 -3.82 42.39
N ASN A 409 -7.44 -3.80 41.58
CA ASN A 409 -8.80 -3.53 42.00
C ASN A 409 -9.39 -4.74 42.76
N GLU A 410 -9.92 -4.49 43.95
CA GLU A 410 -10.41 -5.54 44.86
C GLU A 410 -11.75 -5.13 45.50
N ASP A 411 -12.64 -6.10 45.70
CA ASP A 411 -13.92 -5.86 46.39
C ASP A 411 -13.72 -5.58 47.90
N GLY A 412 -14.81 -5.27 48.61
CA GLY A 412 -14.77 -5.07 50.06
C GLY A 412 -14.34 -6.32 50.87
N GLY A 413 -14.24 -7.49 50.24
CA GLY A 413 -13.73 -8.75 50.78
C GLY A 413 -12.26 -9.03 50.44
N GLY A 414 -11.64 -8.24 49.55
CA GLY A 414 -10.28 -8.44 49.04
C GLY A 414 -10.19 -9.43 47.88
N ASN A 415 -11.31 -9.79 47.23
CA ASN A 415 -11.27 -10.59 46.01
C ASN A 415 -10.96 -9.68 44.81
N PRO A 416 -10.18 -10.15 43.81
CA PRO A 416 -9.98 -9.39 42.58
C PRO A 416 -11.32 -9.17 41.86
N VAL A 417 -11.51 -7.97 41.30
CA VAL A 417 -12.76 -7.57 40.61
C VAL A 417 -12.54 -7.21 39.15
N GLY A 418 -11.29 -7.00 38.74
CA GLY A 418 -10.98 -6.42 37.43
C GLY A 418 -10.81 -7.41 36.29
N THR A 419 -10.98 -6.90 35.07
CA THR A 419 -10.96 -7.68 33.83
C THR A 419 -9.56 -8.12 33.44
N VAL A 420 -9.41 -9.42 33.22
CA VAL A 420 -8.24 -10.07 32.63
C VAL A 420 -8.63 -10.48 31.22
N PHE A 421 -7.86 -10.08 30.21
CA PHE A 421 -8.08 -10.44 28.82
C PHE A 421 -7.33 -11.71 28.40
N ARG A 422 -6.15 -11.94 28.97
CA ARG A 422 -5.30 -13.10 28.68
C ARG A 422 -4.58 -13.58 29.94
N SER A 423 -4.38 -14.88 30.10
CA SER A 423 -3.72 -15.49 31.24
C SER A 423 -2.84 -16.68 30.84
N ASP A 424 -1.54 -16.60 31.16
CA ASP A 424 -0.61 -17.73 30.96
C ASP A 424 -0.99 -18.96 31.79
N ALA A 425 -1.69 -18.77 32.92
CA ALA A 425 -2.17 -19.88 33.73
C ALA A 425 -3.34 -20.61 33.05
N LEU A 426 -4.22 -19.84 32.38
CA LEU A 426 -5.33 -20.40 31.61
C LEU A 426 -4.81 -21.19 30.41
N ALA A 427 -3.83 -20.64 29.67
CA ALA A 427 -3.15 -21.34 28.57
C ALA A 427 -2.59 -22.72 29.01
N GLU A 428 -1.97 -22.81 30.18
CA GLU A 428 -1.49 -24.10 30.72
C GLU A 428 -2.61 -25.08 31.09
N MET A 429 -3.75 -24.57 31.57
CA MET A 429 -4.91 -25.39 31.87
C MET A 429 -5.56 -25.91 30.59
N ASN A 430 -5.68 -25.06 29.57
CA ASN A 430 -6.19 -25.39 28.24
C ASN A 430 -5.33 -26.48 27.58
N ALA A 431 -4.00 -26.28 27.55
CA ALA A 431 -3.08 -27.30 27.04
C ALA A 431 -3.12 -28.63 27.82
N ALA A 432 -3.51 -28.60 29.10
CA ALA A 432 -3.65 -29.80 29.92
C ALA A 432 -5.01 -30.51 29.75
N ALA A 433 -5.97 -29.90 29.06
CA ALA A 433 -7.30 -30.48 28.85
C ALA A 433 -7.28 -31.69 27.92
N GLY A 434 -6.33 -31.75 26.99
CA GLY A 434 -6.20 -32.84 26.02
C GLY A 434 -7.35 -32.88 25.02
N LEU A 435 -7.77 -31.70 24.53
CA LEU A 435 -8.69 -31.58 23.41
C LEU A 435 -8.05 -32.13 22.13
N ASP A 436 -8.91 -32.55 21.21
CA ASP A 436 -8.56 -33.05 19.88
C ASP A 436 -8.28 -31.93 18.86
N PHE A 437 -8.19 -30.69 19.36
CA PHE A 437 -7.94 -29.48 18.60
C PHE A 437 -7.33 -28.43 19.52
N MET A 438 -6.64 -27.46 18.93
CA MET A 438 -6.13 -26.28 19.62
C MET A 438 -6.43 -25.05 18.78
N THR A 439 -6.95 -24.00 19.42
CA THR A 439 -7.18 -22.69 18.79
C THR A 439 -6.33 -21.63 19.46
N GLU A 440 -6.11 -20.51 18.76
CA GLU A 440 -5.27 -19.42 19.25
C GLU A 440 -5.74 -18.87 20.61
N ASP A 441 -7.06 -18.73 20.80
CA ASP A 441 -7.66 -18.27 22.04
C ASP A 441 -7.32 -19.21 23.22
N LEU A 442 -7.41 -20.52 22.99
CA LEU A 442 -7.01 -21.53 23.96
C LEU A 442 -5.49 -21.54 24.20
N GLU A 443 -4.68 -21.40 23.15
CA GLU A 443 -3.21 -21.53 23.20
C GLU A 443 -2.59 -20.38 23.96
N HIS A 444 -3.14 -19.20 23.77
CA HIS A 444 -2.68 -17.99 24.41
C HIS A 444 -3.42 -17.70 25.71
N GLY A 445 -4.48 -18.45 26.03
CA GLY A 445 -5.27 -18.30 27.24
C GLY A 445 -6.03 -16.97 27.26
N PHE A 446 -6.57 -16.56 26.11
CA PHE A 446 -7.50 -15.45 26.02
C PHE A 446 -8.79 -15.78 26.76
N THR A 447 -9.49 -14.74 27.20
CA THR A 447 -10.77 -14.84 27.89
C THR A 447 -11.87 -14.30 26.99
N GLU A 448 -13.13 -14.62 27.29
CA GLU A 448 -14.30 -14.06 26.63
C GLU A 448 -14.33 -12.53 26.67
N ALA A 449 -13.78 -11.92 27.74
CA ALA A 449 -13.72 -10.47 27.88
C ALA A 449 -12.87 -9.79 26.80
N TRP A 450 -11.84 -10.48 26.28
CA TRP A 450 -11.02 -9.95 25.19
C TRP A 450 -11.89 -9.70 23.97
N TYR A 451 -12.77 -10.65 23.61
CA TYR A 451 -13.62 -10.61 22.42
C TYR A 451 -14.90 -9.80 22.60
N THR A 452 -15.41 -9.70 23.83
CA THR A 452 -16.75 -9.14 24.11
C THR A 452 -16.75 -7.71 24.65
N THR A 453 -15.59 -7.15 24.99
CA THR A 453 -15.48 -5.76 25.49
C THR A 453 -15.85 -4.73 24.43
N THR A 454 -16.48 -3.64 24.87
CA THR A 454 -16.86 -2.47 24.05
C THR A 454 -15.74 -1.45 23.88
N ASP A 455 -14.59 -1.67 24.53
CA ASP A 455 -13.36 -0.88 24.35
C ASP A 455 -12.68 -1.19 23.00
N ARG A 456 -13.35 -0.86 21.90
CA ARG A 456 -12.93 -1.21 20.54
C ARG A 456 -13.37 -0.13 19.56
N GLU A 457 -12.71 -0.03 18.42
CA GLU A 457 -13.18 0.78 17.29
C GLU A 457 -12.61 0.22 15.97
N PRO A 458 -13.36 -0.65 15.28
CA PRO A 458 -12.83 -1.38 14.12
C PRO A 458 -12.64 -0.53 12.85
N PHE A 459 -13.24 0.67 12.79
CA PHE A 459 -13.34 1.48 11.57
C PHE A 459 -12.60 2.82 11.68
N GLU A 460 -11.67 2.93 12.62
CA GLU A 460 -10.79 4.07 12.80
C GLU A 460 -9.35 3.60 12.94
N TRP A 461 -8.42 4.50 12.62
CA TRP A 461 -6.99 4.28 12.75
C TRP A 461 -6.63 4.18 14.22
N SER A 462 -5.88 3.14 14.60
CA SER A 462 -5.52 2.85 15.99
C SER A 462 -4.07 3.21 16.27
N TYR A 463 -3.84 4.10 17.24
CA TYR A 463 -2.51 4.50 17.67
C TYR A 463 -2.26 4.14 19.12
N ASP A 464 -1.05 3.68 19.44
CA ASP A 464 -0.62 3.43 20.82
C ASP A 464 -0.15 4.73 21.49
N LEU A 465 -0.68 5.01 22.67
CA LEU A 465 -0.26 6.12 23.52
C LEU A 465 1.15 5.92 24.10
N PHE A 466 1.61 4.67 24.20
CA PHE A 466 2.91 4.32 24.76
C PHE A 466 3.75 3.43 23.81
N PRO A 467 4.02 3.86 22.56
CA PRO A 467 4.62 3.01 21.52
C PRO A 467 6.06 2.53 21.84
N THR A 468 6.69 3.13 22.85
CA THR A 468 8.02 2.74 23.33
C THR A 468 8.00 1.76 24.51
N ASP A 469 6.82 1.47 25.07
CA ASP A 469 6.63 0.58 26.21
C ASP A 469 5.79 -0.65 25.78
N PRO A 470 6.43 -1.80 25.48
CA PRO A 470 5.75 -2.97 24.94
C PRO A 470 4.78 -3.65 25.93
N TYR A 471 4.71 -3.16 27.18
CA TYR A 471 3.81 -3.70 28.20
C TYR A 471 2.60 -2.81 28.47
N LYS A 472 2.47 -1.67 27.79
CA LYS A 472 1.35 -0.75 27.90
C LYS A 472 0.77 -0.45 26.53
N ASN A 473 -0.19 -1.27 26.13
CA ASN A 473 -0.86 -1.13 24.86
C ASN A 473 -2.16 -0.36 25.12
N VAL A 474 -2.12 0.97 25.02
CA VAL A 474 -3.28 1.84 25.28
C VAL A 474 -3.60 2.58 24.01
N PHE A 475 -4.74 2.27 23.42
CA PHE A 475 -5.04 2.67 22.06
C PHE A 475 -6.03 3.83 21.99
N GLU A 476 -5.75 4.76 21.08
CA GLU A 476 -6.61 5.88 20.74
C GLU A 476 -6.96 5.83 19.25
N SER A 477 -8.19 6.22 18.90
CA SER A 477 -8.73 6.09 17.55
C SER A 477 -8.95 7.44 16.87
N PHE A 478 -8.65 7.50 15.57
CA PHE A 478 -8.82 8.70 14.74
C PHE A 478 -9.48 8.38 13.39
N ARG A 479 -10.26 9.33 12.84
CA ARG A 479 -10.92 9.12 11.53
C ARG A 479 -9.93 9.16 10.37
N SER A 480 -8.81 9.86 10.53
CA SER A 480 -7.75 9.96 9.53
C SER A 480 -6.36 10.08 10.17
N PRO A 481 -5.29 9.77 9.42
CA PRO A 481 -3.92 10.06 9.84
C PRO A 481 -3.69 11.53 10.19
N ASP A 482 -4.27 12.46 9.42
CA ASP A 482 -4.15 13.90 9.66
C ASP A 482 -4.71 14.31 11.04
N GLU A 483 -5.84 13.74 11.45
CA GLU A 483 -6.41 13.98 12.78
C GLU A 483 -5.50 13.46 13.90
N ALA A 484 -4.85 12.31 13.67
CA ALA A 484 -3.89 11.73 14.60
C ALA A 484 -2.62 12.59 14.71
N GLU A 485 -2.10 13.10 13.59
CA GLU A 485 -0.95 14.01 13.56
C GLU A 485 -1.26 15.31 14.31
N ASP A 486 -2.45 15.89 14.09
CA ASP A 486 -2.94 17.08 14.80
C ASP A 486 -3.06 16.84 16.32
N ALA A 487 -3.38 15.60 16.73
CA ALA A 487 -3.40 15.16 18.12
C ALA A 487 -1.99 14.85 18.69
N GLY A 488 -0.96 14.83 17.84
CA GLY A 488 0.45 14.64 18.21
C GLY A 488 0.93 13.20 18.12
N PHE A 489 0.21 12.33 17.43
CA PHE A 489 0.64 10.97 17.11
C PHE A 489 1.52 10.96 15.85
N THR A 490 2.41 9.98 15.78
CA THR A 490 3.32 9.77 14.64
C THR A 490 3.08 8.39 14.05
N GLU A 491 3.59 8.14 12.84
CA GLU A 491 3.50 6.83 12.20
C GLU A 491 4.12 5.70 13.03
N ASP A 492 5.23 5.96 13.77
CA ASP A 492 5.80 4.99 14.72
C ASP A 492 4.84 4.55 15.85
N ALA A 493 3.74 5.29 16.06
CA ALA A 493 2.71 4.97 17.03
C ALA A 493 1.49 4.28 16.40
N LEU A 494 1.41 4.21 15.07
CA LEU A 494 0.34 3.51 14.37
C LEU A 494 0.46 2.02 14.65
N VAL A 495 -0.66 1.43 15.09
CA VAL A 495 -0.76 -0.01 15.39
C VAL A 495 -1.45 -0.74 14.26
N SER A 496 -2.54 -0.16 13.76
CA SER A 496 -3.32 -0.69 12.63
C SER A 496 -4.21 0.41 12.07
N GLY A 497 -4.39 0.40 10.74
CA GLY A 497 -5.40 1.17 10.04
C GLY A 497 -6.82 0.61 10.26
N PRO A 498 -7.84 1.27 9.69
CA PRO A 498 -9.22 0.81 9.79
C PRO A 498 -9.43 -0.44 8.94
N ARG A 499 -10.34 -1.32 9.39
CA ARG A 499 -10.76 -2.49 8.61
C ARG A 499 -11.21 -2.09 7.21
N TRP A 500 -10.86 -2.89 6.21
CA TRP A 500 -11.27 -2.69 4.82
C TRP A 500 -12.77 -3.02 4.62
N ARG A 501 -13.61 -2.08 5.07
CA ARG A 501 -15.08 -2.17 5.14
C ARG A 501 -15.70 -0.81 4.85
N LEU A 502 -16.95 -0.80 4.38
CA LEU A 502 -17.73 0.43 4.23
C LEU A 502 -18.38 0.81 5.56
N THR A 503 -17.60 1.40 6.48
CA THR A 503 -17.95 1.84 7.85
C THR A 503 -19.42 1.56 8.25
N PRO A 504 -19.71 0.43 8.92
CA PRO A 504 -21.04 0.08 9.40
C PRO A 504 -21.32 0.72 10.77
N ASN A 505 -22.59 0.76 11.15
CA ASN A 505 -22.98 1.26 12.47
C ASN A 505 -22.72 0.30 13.65
N LYS A 506 -22.12 -0.88 13.43
CA LYS A 506 -21.98 -1.97 14.41
C LYS A 506 -20.54 -2.46 14.51
N PHE A 507 -20.13 -2.95 15.68
CA PHE A 507 -18.79 -3.49 15.95
C PHE A 507 -18.37 -4.66 15.04
N GLY A 508 -19.31 -5.40 14.47
CA GLY A 508 -19.02 -6.45 13.49
C GLY A 508 -18.82 -7.85 14.07
N GLN A 509 -17.76 -8.55 13.68
CA GLN A 509 -17.63 -10.01 13.79
C GLN A 509 -17.74 -10.56 15.22
N ASP A 510 -17.07 -9.92 16.17
CA ASP A 510 -17.02 -10.34 17.58
C ASP A 510 -18.23 -9.87 18.40
N LEU A 511 -18.74 -8.67 18.10
CA LEU A 511 -19.93 -8.08 18.74
C LEU A 511 -21.05 -7.84 17.70
N PRO A 512 -21.58 -8.93 17.12
CA PRO A 512 -22.52 -8.85 16.01
C PRO A 512 -23.82 -8.18 16.46
N GLY A 513 -24.21 -7.12 15.75
CA GLY A 513 -25.50 -6.46 15.96
C GLY A 513 -25.52 -5.41 17.08
N LEU A 514 -24.42 -5.21 17.82
CA LEU A 514 -24.28 -4.10 18.76
C LEU A 514 -23.80 -2.85 18.02
N GLU A 515 -24.52 -1.73 18.18
CA GLU A 515 -24.14 -0.45 17.57
C GLU A 515 -22.88 0.13 18.23
N ILE A 516 -22.12 0.97 17.51
CA ILE A 516 -20.94 1.63 18.09
C ILE A 516 -21.38 2.91 18.82
N PRO A 517 -21.02 3.10 20.10
CA PRO A 517 -21.45 4.27 20.86
C PRO A 517 -20.63 5.51 20.52
N LEU A 518 -21.27 6.68 20.58
CA LEU A 518 -20.58 7.97 20.44
C LEU A 518 -19.72 8.28 21.68
N GLU A 519 -20.26 8.07 22.88
CA GLU A 519 -19.50 8.07 24.13
C GLU A 519 -18.91 6.67 24.36
N GLU A 520 -17.60 6.54 24.16
CA GLU A 520 -16.88 5.27 24.32
C GLU A 520 -17.08 4.67 25.72
N ASN A 521 -17.09 3.34 25.80
CA ASN A 521 -17.24 2.59 27.06
C ASN A 521 -18.51 2.95 27.87
N SER A 522 -19.57 3.41 27.20
CA SER A 522 -20.91 3.61 27.80
C SER A 522 -21.69 2.28 27.88
N GLU A 523 -22.68 2.18 28.79
CA GLU A 523 -23.45 0.95 29.02
C GLU A 523 -24.46 0.66 27.88
N PRO A 524 -24.37 -0.49 27.19
CA PRO A 524 -25.42 -0.97 26.27
C PRO A 524 -26.78 -1.25 26.96
N PRO A 525 -27.92 -1.16 26.26
CA PRO A 525 -28.08 -0.75 24.86
C PRO A 525 -28.10 0.78 24.71
N TYR A 526 -27.54 1.26 23.60
CA TYR A 526 -27.37 2.69 23.37
C TYR A 526 -28.68 3.37 22.98
N THR A 527 -28.85 4.60 23.45
CA THR A 527 -29.90 5.47 22.93
C THR A 527 -29.48 6.07 21.60
N ARG A 528 -30.44 6.40 20.73
CA ARG A 528 -30.16 7.02 19.41
C ARG A 528 -29.19 8.21 19.45
N ASP A 529 -29.24 9.04 20.49
CA ASP A 529 -28.36 10.21 20.62
C ASP A 529 -26.92 9.85 21.04
N ASN A 530 -26.63 8.56 21.25
CA ASN A 530 -25.33 8.00 21.61
C ASN A 530 -24.87 6.92 20.60
N ILE A 531 -25.32 7.00 19.35
CA ILE A 531 -24.83 6.16 18.25
C ILE A 531 -23.80 6.98 17.47
N LYS A 532 -22.61 6.41 17.21
CA LYS A 532 -21.50 7.11 16.53
C LYS A 532 -21.75 7.27 15.04
N TYR A 533 -22.24 6.21 14.40
CA TYR A 533 -22.47 6.15 12.96
C TYR A 533 -23.97 5.92 12.67
N ASP A 534 -24.68 6.97 12.26
CA ASP A 534 -26.09 6.87 11.90
C ASP A 534 -26.22 6.32 10.47
N THR A 535 -26.90 5.18 10.30
CA THR A 535 -27.09 4.54 8.98
C THR A 535 -27.72 5.49 7.96
N GLY A 536 -27.08 5.59 6.79
CA GLY A 536 -27.51 6.47 5.69
C GLY A 536 -27.01 7.91 5.78
N GLU A 537 -26.19 8.26 6.78
CA GLU A 537 -25.41 9.51 6.73
C GLU A 537 -24.16 9.33 5.87
N VAL A 538 -23.74 10.39 5.17
CA VAL A 538 -22.54 10.39 4.34
C VAL A 538 -21.29 10.36 5.22
N ILE A 539 -20.34 9.49 4.88
CA ILE A 539 -19.06 9.35 5.55
C ILE A 539 -17.93 9.16 4.53
N THR A 540 -16.71 9.50 4.95
CA THR A 540 -15.48 9.16 4.24
C THR A 540 -14.72 8.11 5.05
N THR A 541 -14.34 7.03 4.37
CA THR A 541 -13.51 5.95 4.89
C THR A 541 -12.18 5.99 4.15
N THR A 542 -11.06 6.09 4.87
CA THR A 542 -9.71 6.04 4.30
C THR A 542 -9.04 4.76 4.75
N LEU A 543 -8.77 3.85 3.81
CA LEU A 543 -8.10 2.58 4.05
C LEU A 543 -6.59 2.74 3.86
N ASN A 544 -5.80 2.13 4.74
CA ASN A 544 -4.36 1.98 4.54
C ASN A 544 -4.11 0.72 3.71
N LEU A 545 -3.58 0.87 2.50
CA LEU A 545 -3.29 -0.25 1.61
C LEU A 545 -1.97 -0.96 1.97
N LEU A 546 -1.12 -0.33 2.78
CA LEU A 546 0.17 -0.86 3.23
C LEU A 546 0.11 -1.52 4.62
N ASP A 547 -1.05 -1.52 5.28
CA ASP A 547 -1.24 -2.12 6.62
C ASP A 547 -1.33 -3.64 6.57
N TRP A 548 -0.21 -4.35 6.50
CA TRP A 548 -0.18 -5.82 6.37
C TRP A 548 0.53 -6.49 7.54
N GLU A 549 0.22 -7.77 7.75
CA GLU A 549 1.06 -8.62 8.59
C GLU A 549 2.35 -8.97 7.82
N GLY A 550 3.38 -8.16 8.03
CA GLY A 550 4.65 -8.26 7.29
C GLY A 550 4.75 -7.26 6.14
N ASP A 551 5.49 -7.62 5.10
CA ASP A 551 5.67 -6.75 3.93
C ASP A 551 4.41 -6.77 3.07
N SER A 552 3.85 -5.60 2.78
CA SER A 552 2.67 -5.48 1.92
C SER A 552 2.98 -5.92 0.48
N PRO A 553 2.12 -6.74 -0.17
CA PRO A 553 2.23 -6.98 -1.61
C PRO A 553 2.12 -5.68 -2.41
N LEU A 554 1.41 -4.68 -1.88
CA LEU A 554 1.22 -3.36 -2.48
C LEU A 554 2.37 -2.38 -2.15
N ALA A 555 3.45 -2.81 -1.49
CA ALA A 555 4.63 -1.97 -1.22
C ALA A 555 5.51 -1.72 -2.45
N SER A 556 5.29 -2.43 -3.55
CA SER A 556 5.99 -2.22 -4.82
C SER A 556 5.03 -2.24 -6.01
N SER A 557 5.31 -1.50 -7.08
CA SER A 557 4.44 -1.43 -8.27
C SER A 557 4.16 -2.80 -8.90
N LEU A 558 5.01 -3.80 -8.63
CA LEU A 558 4.81 -5.19 -9.06
C LEU A 558 3.49 -5.78 -8.53
N GLY A 559 3.15 -5.52 -7.27
CA GLY A 559 1.91 -6.04 -6.67
C GLY A 559 0.64 -5.33 -7.10
N TRP A 560 0.77 -4.24 -7.86
CA TRP A 560 -0.36 -3.52 -8.48
C TRP A 560 -0.54 -3.92 -9.94
N MET A 561 0.55 -4.33 -10.61
CA MET A 561 0.58 -4.56 -12.05
C MET A 561 0.63 -6.03 -12.44
N SER A 562 0.87 -6.92 -11.47
CA SER A 562 0.98 -8.35 -11.71
C SER A 562 0.35 -9.15 -10.58
N ILE A 563 -0.18 -10.31 -10.94
CA ILE A 563 -0.83 -11.21 -10.01
C ILE A 563 0.21 -12.20 -9.49
N ASP A 564 0.26 -12.34 -8.16
CA ASP A 564 1.14 -13.30 -7.51
C ASP A 564 0.72 -14.74 -7.86
N ILE A 565 1.68 -15.53 -8.30
CA ILE A 565 1.50 -16.94 -8.62
C ILE A 565 1.03 -17.72 -7.40
N ALA A 566 1.49 -17.35 -6.19
CA ALA A 566 1.08 -18.02 -4.95
C ALA A 566 -0.43 -17.91 -4.67
N THR A 567 -1.09 -16.87 -5.19
CA THR A 567 -2.56 -16.71 -5.06
C THR A 567 -3.36 -17.45 -6.14
N LEU A 568 -2.71 -17.80 -7.24
CA LEU A 568 -3.30 -18.51 -8.39
C LEU A 568 -3.15 -20.02 -8.29
N ASP A 569 -2.14 -20.49 -7.56
CA ASP A 569 -1.76 -21.88 -7.35
C ASP A 569 -1.37 -22.05 -5.88
N GLU A 570 -2.36 -21.91 -4.99
CA GLU A 570 -2.20 -21.95 -3.53
C GLU A 570 -1.70 -23.31 -3.06
N ASN A 571 -2.05 -24.39 -3.77
CA ASN A 571 -1.56 -25.74 -3.50
C ASN A 571 -0.22 -26.07 -4.20
N ALA A 572 0.29 -25.12 -4.98
CA ALA A 572 1.55 -25.16 -5.73
C ALA A 572 1.72 -26.42 -6.61
N ASP A 573 0.62 -27.01 -7.12
CA ASP A 573 0.66 -28.22 -7.95
C ASP A 573 1.07 -27.97 -9.42
N GLY A 574 1.31 -26.70 -9.76
CA GLY A 574 1.70 -26.22 -11.07
C GLY A 574 0.51 -26.02 -12.01
N LEU A 575 -0.72 -26.08 -11.50
CA LEU A 575 -1.96 -25.78 -12.20
C LEU A 575 -2.65 -24.58 -11.53
N ILE A 576 -3.35 -23.79 -12.35
CA ILE A 576 -4.18 -22.70 -11.86
C ILE A 576 -5.35 -23.28 -11.06
N ASP A 577 -5.61 -22.75 -9.88
CA ASP A 577 -6.67 -23.20 -8.98
C ASP A 577 -8.08 -22.94 -9.52
N GLU A 578 -9.06 -23.63 -8.93
CA GLU A 578 -10.46 -23.49 -9.30
C GLU A 578 -10.98 -22.06 -9.03
N GLY A 579 -11.83 -21.55 -9.93
CA GLY A 579 -12.37 -20.20 -9.85
C GLY A 579 -11.58 -19.16 -10.65
N TRP A 580 -10.25 -19.28 -10.72
CA TRP A 580 -9.43 -18.40 -11.55
C TRP A 580 -9.66 -18.63 -13.05
N SER A 581 -9.88 -17.56 -13.82
CA SER A 581 -10.12 -17.66 -15.26
C SER A 581 -9.45 -16.55 -16.06
N MET A 582 -9.41 -16.68 -17.38
CA MET A 582 -8.87 -15.65 -18.30
C MET A 582 -7.40 -15.22 -18.06
N VAL A 583 -6.61 -16.06 -17.39
CA VAL A 583 -5.20 -15.81 -17.06
C VAL A 583 -4.37 -15.52 -18.32
N ASN A 584 -3.80 -14.32 -18.43
CA ASN A 584 -3.13 -13.77 -19.61
C ASN A 584 -3.91 -13.98 -20.93
N GLY A 585 -5.25 -13.93 -20.88
CA GLY A 585 -6.13 -14.17 -22.03
C GLY A 585 -6.20 -15.62 -22.51
N THR A 586 -5.72 -16.58 -21.71
CA THR A 586 -5.82 -18.02 -21.96
C THR A 586 -6.90 -18.69 -21.11
N LEU A 587 -7.16 -19.99 -21.32
CA LEU A 587 -8.12 -20.72 -20.48
C LEU A 587 -7.50 -20.83 -19.06
N GLY A 588 -8.29 -20.52 -18.01
CA GLY A 588 -7.86 -20.64 -16.61
C GLY A 588 -8.41 -21.92 -15.95
N ALA A 589 -8.19 -22.07 -14.65
CA ALA A 589 -8.52 -23.23 -13.81
C ALA A 589 -8.17 -24.62 -14.41
N GLY A 590 -7.19 -25.29 -13.83
CA GLY A 590 -6.71 -26.62 -14.23
C GLY A 590 -5.73 -26.63 -15.41
N ASP A 591 -5.34 -25.46 -15.92
CA ASP A 591 -4.27 -25.28 -16.89
C ASP A 591 -2.94 -24.98 -16.17
N ALA A 592 -1.80 -25.28 -16.81
CA ALA A 592 -0.50 -25.08 -16.19
C ALA A 592 -0.17 -23.59 -15.96
N VAL A 593 0.40 -23.26 -14.80
CA VAL A 593 0.80 -21.90 -14.44
C VAL A 593 1.76 -21.31 -15.50
N PRO A 594 1.52 -20.07 -15.99
CA PRO A 594 2.40 -19.39 -16.94
C PRO A 594 3.82 -19.15 -16.40
N THR A 595 4.82 -19.14 -17.28
CA THR A 595 6.21 -18.78 -16.92
C THR A 595 6.52 -17.29 -17.06
N ASP A 596 5.67 -16.56 -17.78
CA ASP A 596 5.76 -15.11 -17.95
C ASP A 596 4.87 -14.44 -16.87
N PRO A 597 5.14 -13.18 -16.48
CA PRO A 597 4.31 -12.45 -15.53
C PRO A 597 2.83 -12.48 -15.90
N ILE A 598 1.97 -12.54 -14.89
CA ILE A 598 0.53 -12.64 -15.05
C ILE A 598 -0.06 -11.24 -14.94
N LEU A 599 -0.48 -10.69 -16.07
CA LEU A 599 -0.89 -9.29 -16.22
C LEU A 599 -2.39 -9.10 -16.33
N THR A 600 -3.13 -10.19 -16.57
CA THR A 600 -4.60 -10.17 -16.58
C THR A 600 -5.15 -11.48 -16.03
N ALA A 601 -6.17 -11.42 -15.18
CA ALA A 601 -6.95 -12.60 -14.79
C ALA A 601 -8.34 -12.19 -14.30
N VAL A 602 -9.24 -13.16 -14.20
CA VAL A 602 -10.49 -13.01 -13.45
C VAL A 602 -10.38 -13.88 -12.22
N THR A 603 -10.51 -13.28 -11.05
CA THR A 603 -10.37 -13.96 -9.76
C THR A 603 -11.55 -14.91 -9.49
N PRO A 604 -11.43 -15.84 -8.53
CA PRO A 604 -12.56 -16.65 -8.07
C PRO A 604 -13.73 -15.80 -7.57
N ASN A 605 -13.48 -14.56 -7.15
CA ASN A 605 -14.52 -13.63 -6.74
C ASN A 605 -15.13 -12.82 -7.91
N GLY A 606 -14.67 -13.06 -9.13
CA GLY A 606 -15.19 -12.41 -10.34
C GLY A 606 -14.66 -11.00 -10.58
N VAL A 607 -13.56 -10.60 -9.94
CA VAL A 607 -12.86 -9.33 -10.19
C VAL A 607 -11.94 -9.52 -11.40
N THR A 608 -11.92 -8.57 -12.33
CA THR A 608 -11.06 -8.58 -13.51
C THR A 608 -9.81 -7.76 -13.19
N LEU A 609 -8.72 -8.46 -12.88
CA LEU A 609 -7.43 -7.83 -12.60
C LEU A 609 -6.70 -7.51 -13.91
N GLU A 610 -6.25 -6.28 -14.11
CA GLU A 610 -5.51 -5.82 -15.29
C GLU A 610 -4.33 -4.91 -14.95
N SER A 611 -3.16 -5.16 -15.54
CA SER A 611 -1.91 -4.42 -15.26
C SER A 611 -1.92 -2.91 -15.56
N SER A 612 -3.02 -2.36 -16.08
CA SER A 612 -3.16 -0.93 -16.42
C SER A 612 -4.03 -0.16 -15.44
N PHE A 613 -4.73 -0.87 -14.55
CA PHE A 613 -5.66 -0.32 -13.59
C PHE A 613 -5.34 -0.84 -12.19
N PHE A 614 -5.73 -0.06 -11.19
CA PHE A 614 -5.92 -0.54 -9.84
C PHE A 614 -7.38 -0.93 -9.70
N ASP A 615 -7.63 -2.21 -9.50
CA ASP A 615 -8.96 -2.80 -9.57
C ASP A 615 -9.53 -2.94 -8.16
N VAL A 616 -10.61 -2.22 -7.87
CA VAL A 616 -11.27 -2.26 -6.56
C VAL A 616 -12.63 -2.92 -6.67
N ALA A 617 -12.84 -3.97 -5.87
CA ALA A 617 -14.13 -4.61 -5.74
C ALA A 617 -14.84 -4.18 -4.45
N VAL A 618 -16.08 -3.72 -4.56
CA VAL A 618 -16.95 -3.36 -3.45
C VAL A 618 -18.04 -4.39 -3.30
N TYR A 619 -18.11 -5.02 -2.13
CA TYR A 619 -19.09 -6.05 -1.82
C TYR A 619 -20.12 -5.48 -0.87
N MET A 620 -21.31 -5.20 -1.39
CA MET A 620 -22.48 -4.91 -0.58
C MET A 620 -23.15 -6.25 -0.26
N LYS A 621 -23.25 -6.60 1.02
CA LYS A 621 -23.81 -7.89 1.44
C LYS A 621 -25.21 -7.72 2.02
N GLY A 622 -26.06 -8.70 1.75
CA GLY A 622 -27.48 -8.66 2.06
C GLY A 622 -27.77 -8.54 3.56
N ASP A 623 -28.32 -7.38 3.94
CA ASP A 623 -29.29 -7.21 5.01
C ASP A 623 -30.24 -6.09 4.56
N ARG A 624 -31.56 -6.32 4.60
CA ARG A 624 -32.60 -5.46 3.99
C ARG A 624 -32.39 -3.96 4.29
N GLN A 625 -31.90 -3.22 3.30
CA GLN A 625 -31.77 -1.75 3.30
C GLN A 625 -32.66 -1.10 2.21
N ASP A 626 -32.87 0.21 2.32
CA ASP A 626 -33.60 0.97 1.29
C ASP A 626 -32.73 1.15 0.05
N ASP A 627 -31.56 1.75 0.26
CA ASP A 627 -30.47 1.97 -0.67
C ASP A 627 -29.25 2.45 0.14
N SER A 628 -28.05 2.11 -0.34
CA SER A 628 -26.77 2.66 0.13
C SER A 628 -26.06 3.27 -1.07
N ILE A 629 -25.62 4.51 -0.95
CA ILE A 629 -24.98 5.24 -2.04
C ILE A 629 -23.45 5.20 -1.88
N ILE A 630 -22.75 4.89 -2.97
CA ILE A 630 -21.31 5.12 -3.12
C ILE A 630 -21.17 6.36 -4.01
N TYR A 631 -20.56 7.42 -3.48
CA TYR A 631 -20.46 8.71 -4.15
C TYR A 631 -19.20 8.81 -5.00
N ASP A 632 -18.05 8.56 -4.38
CA ASP A 632 -16.73 8.79 -4.99
C ASP A 632 -15.67 7.91 -4.36
N MET A 633 -14.60 7.64 -5.11
CA MET A 633 -13.46 6.86 -4.67
C MET A 633 -12.16 7.45 -5.24
N GLU A 634 -11.16 7.65 -4.38
CA GLU A 634 -9.89 8.26 -4.71
C GLU A 634 -8.74 7.37 -4.20
N LEU A 635 -7.77 7.10 -5.07
CA LEU A 635 -6.52 6.42 -4.72
C LEU A 635 -5.42 7.48 -4.56
N ILE A 636 -4.81 7.52 -3.37
CA ILE A 636 -3.68 8.38 -3.05
C ILE A 636 -2.44 7.51 -2.93
N ILE A 637 -1.43 7.74 -3.78
CA ILE A 637 -0.17 6.99 -3.78
C ILE A 637 1.04 7.93 -3.80
N GLU A 638 2.06 7.60 -3.01
CA GLU A 638 3.39 8.21 -3.05
C GLU A 638 4.41 7.08 -3.20
N TYR A 639 5.43 7.28 -4.05
CA TYR A 639 6.44 6.26 -4.33
C TYR A 639 7.78 6.88 -4.73
N GLU A 640 8.87 6.15 -4.51
CA GLU A 640 10.21 6.54 -4.91
C GLU A 640 10.33 6.43 -6.44
N SER A 641 10.35 7.57 -7.15
CA SER A 641 10.62 7.61 -8.59
C SER A 641 12.11 7.47 -8.85
N ASP A 642 12.59 6.26 -9.14
CA ASP A 642 13.97 6.03 -9.55
C ASP A 642 14.18 6.50 -11.01
N ALA A 643 14.61 7.77 -11.15
CA ALA A 643 15.11 8.48 -12.35
C ALA A 643 14.08 9.33 -13.14
N GLY A 644 14.10 10.65 -12.89
CA GLY A 644 13.61 11.63 -13.86
C GLY A 644 14.30 11.47 -15.22
N ASP A 645 13.66 11.96 -16.28
CA ASP A 645 14.19 11.88 -17.65
C ASP A 645 15.59 12.51 -17.74
N VAL A 646 16.43 12.00 -18.64
CA VAL A 646 17.75 12.61 -18.92
C VAL A 646 17.52 13.91 -19.70
N ILE A 647 17.41 15.02 -18.97
CA ILE A 647 17.16 16.36 -19.52
C ILE A 647 18.45 17.13 -19.80
N GLY A 648 19.62 16.61 -19.43
CA GLY A 648 20.87 17.30 -19.69
C GLY A 648 22.13 16.45 -19.54
N ALA A 649 23.27 17.07 -19.84
CA ALA A 649 24.58 16.46 -19.72
C ALA A 649 25.65 17.53 -19.45
N VAL A 650 26.66 17.18 -18.65
CA VAL A 650 27.84 18.02 -18.40
C VAL A 650 29.12 17.25 -18.62
N GLN A 651 30.09 17.86 -19.30
CA GLN A 651 31.39 17.25 -19.62
C GLN A 651 32.51 18.26 -19.78
N SER A 652 33.76 17.82 -19.53
CA SER A 652 34.96 18.60 -19.84
C SER A 652 35.47 18.23 -21.23
N VAL A 653 35.72 19.22 -22.06
CA VAL A 653 36.25 19.09 -23.42
C VAL A 653 37.62 19.74 -23.50
N GLY A 654 38.64 18.91 -23.71
CA GLY A 654 40.01 19.37 -23.84
C GLY A 654 40.48 19.61 -25.26
N GLY A 655 41.52 20.44 -25.39
CA GLY A 655 42.24 20.66 -26.65
C GLY A 655 41.61 21.71 -27.58
N VAL A 656 40.61 22.45 -27.12
CA VAL A 656 39.82 23.39 -27.93
C VAL A 656 40.68 24.62 -28.25
N ASN A 657 40.72 25.03 -29.52
CA ASN A 657 41.49 26.17 -30.00
C ASN A 657 40.75 26.82 -31.19
N HIS A 658 41.42 27.66 -31.98
CA HIS A 658 40.91 28.31 -33.20
C HIS A 658 40.51 27.35 -34.35
N GLN A 659 40.49 26.04 -34.13
CA GLN A 659 40.06 25.03 -35.09
C GLN A 659 38.80 24.34 -34.59
N THR A 660 37.78 24.26 -35.44
CA THR A 660 36.52 23.55 -35.15
C THR A 660 36.77 22.13 -34.66
N GLN A 661 36.22 21.82 -33.50
CA GLN A 661 36.20 20.52 -32.86
C GLN A 661 34.76 20.06 -32.70
N THR A 662 34.47 18.84 -33.17
CA THR A 662 33.17 18.19 -32.97
C THR A 662 33.27 17.20 -31.82
N VAL A 663 32.33 17.24 -30.88
CA VAL A 663 32.24 16.34 -29.74
C VAL A 663 30.84 15.73 -29.64
N SER A 664 30.77 14.49 -29.18
CA SER A 664 29.51 13.87 -28.77
C SER A 664 29.16 14.27 -27.34
N TYR A 665 27.87 14.26 -27.00
CA TYR A 665 27.43 14.46 -25.63
C TYR A 665 27.80 13.29 -24.72
N GLN A 666 27.72 13.53 -23.41
CA GLN A 666 28.23 12.64 -22.38
C GLN A 666 27.56 11.28 -22.49
N GLY A 667 28.35 10.20 -22.37
CA GLY A 667 27.83 8.83 -22.50
C GLY A 667 27.31 8.46 -23.90
N GLY A 668 27.38 9.34 -24.89
CA GLY A 668 26.75 9.15 -26.20
C GLY A 668 25.24 9.40 -26.19
N THR A 669 24.73 10.15 -25.21
CA THR A 669 23.31 10.51 -25.10
C THR A 669 22.83 11.35 -26.28
N THR A 670 21.51 11.37 -26.48
CA THR A 670 20.85 12.13 -27.55
C THR A 670 19.73 13.00 -26.99
N PHE A 671 19.62 14.21 -27.52
CA PHE A 671 18.61 15.21 -27.18
C PHE A 671 17.78 15.55 -28.41
N ASP A 672 16.50 15.87 -28.24
CA ASP A 672 15.61 16.22 -29.35
C ASP A 672 15.86 17.67 -29.80
N ASN A 673 15.92 18.59 -28.83
CA ASN A 673 16.13 20.02 -28.98
C ASN A 673 17.23 20.50 -28.02
N PRO A 674 18.50 20.13 -28.25
CA PRO A 674 19.60 20.50 -27.36
C PRO A 674 19.89 22.00 -27.40
N VAL A 675 20.01 22.61 -26.22
CA VAL A 675 20.56 23.95 -25.99
C VAL A 675 21.89 23.80 -25.26
N VAL A 676 22.97 24.34 -25.84
CA VAL A 676 24.33 24.00 -25.44
C VAL A 676 25.09 25.23 -24.93
N PHE A 677 25.75 25.10 -23.78
CA PHE A 677 26.57 26.13 -23.17
C PHE A 677 28.00 25.64 -23.03
N ALA A 678 28.95 26.44 -23.48
CA ALA A 678 30.37 26.15 -23.47
C ALA A 678 31.15 27.29 -22.82
N SER A 679 31.66 27.04 -21.62
CA SER A 679 32.47 27.99 -20.86
C SER A 679 33.92 27.55 -20.87
N LEU A 680 34.85 28.49 -21.05
CA LEU A 680 36.27 28.21 -20.79
C LEU A 680 36.44 27.73 -19.35
N ALA A 681 37.26 26.70 -19.16
CA ALA A 681 37.60 26.13 -17.85
C ALA A 681 39.07 26.37 -17.47
N SER A 682 39.87 26.94 -18.39
CA SER A 682 41.30 27.17 -18.20
C SER A 682 41.75 28.43 -18.94
N ARG A 683 42.90 28.98 -18.53
CA ARG A 683 43.57 30.09 -19.22
C ARG A 683 45.02 29.74 -19.55
N VAL A 684 45.23 29.19 -20.74
CA VAL A 684 46.53 28.87 -21.33
C VAL A 684 46.95 29.95 -22.33
N GLY A 685 46.03 30.43 -23.15
CA GLY A 685 46.20 31.58 -24.05
C GLY A 685 46.06 32.91 -23.32
N TRP A 686 46.67 33.97 -23.88
CA TRP A 686 46.62 35.31 -23.29
C TRP A 686 45.54 36.19 -23.92
N ASP A 687 45.23 35.94 -25.18
CA ASP A 687 44.26 36.69 -25.97
C ASP A 687 42.83 36.41 -25.48
N MET A 688 41.94 37.38 -25.71
CA MET A 688 40.51 37.23 -25.43
C MET A 688 39.91 36.26 -26.45
N VAL A 689 39.06 35.36 -25.98
CA VAL A 689 38.32 34.43 -26.83
C VAL A 689 36.91 34.21 -26.30
N THR A 690 35.99 33.90 -27.21
CA THR A 690 34.68 33.32 -26.91
C THR A 690 34.59 31.91 -27.51
N VAL A 691 33.64 31.11 -27.05
CA VAL A 691 33.33 29.83 -27.69
C VAL A 691 32.24 30.05 -28.74
N GLU A 692 32.55 29.69 -29.99
CA GLU A 692 31.68 29.88 -31.15
C GLU A 692 31.14 28.54 -31.66
N PHE A 693 29.82 28.44 -31.85
CA PHE A 693 29.14 27.20 -32.24
C PHE A 693 28.81 27.19 -33.74
N THR A 694 29.42 26.24 -34.45
CA THR A 694 29.20 26.05 -35.89
C THR A 694 28.07 25.09 -36.23
N ASP A 695 27.76 24.14 -35.33
CA ASP A 695 26.71 23.14 -35.52
C ASP A 695 26.32 22.54 -34.16
N ILE A 696 25.01 22.42 -33.93
CA ILE A 696 24.44 21.73 -32.76
C ILE A 696 23.43 20.72 -33.31
N SER A 697 23.60 19.46 -32.89
CA SER A 697 22.79 18.34 -33.34
C SER A 697 22.30 17.53 -32.15
N ALA A 698 21.32 16.65 -32.39
CA ALA A 698 20.81 15.72 -31.39
C ALA A 698 21.89 14.87 -30.70
N THR A 699 23.05 14.66 -31.32
CA THR A 699 24.09 13.73 -30.83
C THR A 699 25.38 14.43 -30.35
N GLY A 700 25.49 15.75 -30.55
CA GLY A 700 26.72 16.48 -30.24
C GLY A 700 26.77 17.88 -30.85
N ALA A 701 27.85 18.60 -30.55
CA ALA A 701 28.09 19.97 -30.97
C ALA A 701 29.48 20.15 -31.61
N SER A 702 29.60 21.12 -32.51
CA SER A 702 30.86 21.54 -33.16
C SER A 702 31.15 22.99 -32.85
N PHE A 703 32.29 23.28 -32.21
CA PHE A 703 32.65 24.62 -31.78
C PHE A 703 34.17 24.88 -31.81
N TYR A 704 34.58 26.13 -31.68
CA TYR A 704 35.98 26.57 -31.61
C TYR A 704 36.14 27.81 -30.72
N LEU A 705 37.39 28.17 -30.40
CA LEU A 705 37.69 29.43 -29.71
C LEU A 705 37.92 30.53 -30.73
N ASP A 706 37.09 31.56 -30.71
CA ASP A 706 37.19 32.69 -31.62
C ASP A 706 37.72 33.95 -30.94
N GLU A 707 38.62 34.65 -31.62
CA GLU A 707 39.28 35.86 -31.14
C GLU A 707 38.65 37.10 -31.82
N PRO A 708 38.42 38.22 -31.11
CA PRO A 708 37.95 39.45 -31.72
C PRO A 708 38.83 39.91 -32.89
N GLU A 709 38.26 40.58 -33.90
CA GLU A 709 39.08 41.01 -35.05
C GLU A 709 40.09 42.09 -34.65
N GLY A 710 41.37 41.74 -34.75
CA GLY A 710 42.49 42.57 -34.30
C GLY A 710 43.64 41.75 -33.72
N TYR A 711 43.34 40.53 -33.25
CA TYR A 711 44.29 39.50 -32.88
C TYR A 711 44.80 38.72 -34.10
N ASP A 712 45.66 37.72 -33.89
CA ASP A 712 46.30 36.97 -34.98
C ASP A 712 45.48 35.76 -35.48
N GLY A 713 44.34 35.48 -34.84
CA GLY A 713 43.39 34.43 -35.19
C GLY A 713 43.91 33.03 -34.84
N THR A 714 44.91 32.93 -33.96
CA THR A 714 45.54 31.67 -33.55
C THR A 714 45.56 31.53 -32.04
N HIS A 715 44.58 30.81 -31.48
CA HIS A 715 44.56 30.57 -30.04
C HIS A 715 45.30 29.31 -29.59
N ALA A 716 45.80 29.33 -28.33
CA ALA A 716 46.31 28.14 -27.65
C ALA A 716 45.18 27.15 -27.33
N ALA A 717 45.51 25.88 -27.15
CA ALA A 717 44.52 24.87 -26.76
C ALA A 717 44.15 25.01 -25.27
N GLU A 718 42.85 25.07 -24.97
CA GLU A 718 42.27 25.22 -23.64
C GLU A 718 41.24 24.10 -23.35
N GLU A 719 40.90 23.93 -22.08
CA GLU A 719 39.76 23.13 -21.62
C GLU A 719 38.48 23.98 -21.57
N VAL A 720 37.35 23.37 -21.94
CA VAL A 720 36.00 23.96 -21.95
C VAL A 720 35.06 23.04 -21.17
N THR A 721 34.24 23.61 -20.27
CA THR A 721 33.09 22.92 -19.69
C THR A 721 31.91 23.05 -20.65
N LEU A 722 31.39 21.93 -21.12
CA LEU A 722 30.23 21.84 -21.99
C LEU A 722 29.03 21.34 -21.19
N VAL A 723 27.95 22.11 -21.14
CA VAL A 723 26.67 21.77 -20.52
C VAL A 723 25.61 21.77 -21.62
N THR A 724 24.83 20.72 -21.71
CA THR A 724 23.71 20.60 -22.65
C THR A 724 22.44 20.35 -21.86
N PHE A 725 21.35 21.01 -22.26
CA PHE A 725 20.02 20.73 -21.75
C PHE A 725 19.03 20.51 -22.90
N GLU A 726 17.99 19.74 -22.65
CA GLU A 726 16.79 19.64 -23.47
C GLU A 726 15.95 20.92 -23.29
N GLU A 727 15.50 21.52 -24.39
CA GLU A 727 14.57 22.66 -24.36
C GLU A 727 13.25 22.26 -23.69
N GLY A 728 12.79 23.03 -22.71
CA GLY A 728 11.61 22.70 -21.91
C GLY A 728 11.54 23.41 -20.56
N VAL A 729 10.46 23.13 -19.83
CA VAL A 729 10.28 23.52 -18.43
C VAL A 729 10.38 22.25 -17.60
N TRP A 730 11.33 22.21 -16.67
CA TRP A 730 11.70 21.02 -15.92
C TRP A 730 11.70 21.30 -14.42
N GLU A 731 11.19 20.34 -13.65
CA GLU A 731 11.27 20.31 -12.20
C GLU A 731 12.25 19.21 -11.77
N LEU A 732 13.12 19.54 -10.82
CA LEU A 732 14.08 18.58 -10.26
C LEU A 732 13.49 17.93 -9.02
N ALA A 733 14.06 16.80 -8.59
CA ALA A 733 13.58 16.05 -7.43
C ALA A 733 13.58 16.85 -6.12
N ASP A 734 14.38 17.93 -6.02
CA ASP A 734 14.42 18.83 -4.87
C ASP A 734 13.42 20.01 -4.97
N GLY A 735 12.59 20.05 -6.02
CA GLY A 735 11.65 21.12 -6.33
C GLY A 735 12.26 22.32 -7.06
N SER A 736 13.54 22.26 -7.46
CA SER A 736 14.15 23.33 -8.26
C SER A 736 13.52 23.40 -9.65
N LEU A 737 13.32 24.63 -10.15
CA LEU A 737 12.70 24.88 -11.45
C LEU A 737 13.77 25.29 -12.46
N LEU A 738 13.84 24.58 -13.59
CA LEU A 738 14.70 24.88 -14.72
C LEU A 738 13.84 25.21 -15.95
N GLN A 739 14.12 26.33 -16.60
CA GLN A 739 13.56 26.66 -17.91
C GLN A 739 14.68 26.84 -18.92
N VAL A 740 14.57 26.11 -20.03
CA VAL A 740 15.56 26.10 -21.11
C VAL A 740 14.87 26.45 -22.41
N GLY A 741 15.48 27.34 -23.19
CA GLY A 741 14.90 27.72 -24.47
C GLY A 741 15.86 28.38 -25.43
N THR A 742 15.36 28.58 -26.65
CA THR A 742 16.04 29.37 -27.68
C THR A 742 15.24 30.61 -28.06
N THR A 743 15.94 31.67 -28.47
CA THR A 743 15.34 32.87 -29.05
C THR A 743 16.15 33.32 -30.26
N ASN A 744 15.51 34.00 -31.20
CA ASN A 744 16.17 34.50 -32.40
C ASN A 744 16.49 35.99 -32.24
N PHE A 745 17.78 36.33 -32.31
CA PHE A 745 18.19 37.70 -32.61
C PHE A 745 17.88 37.99 -34.09
N ALA A 746 17.02 38.97 -34.35
CA ALA A 746 16.77 39.41 -35.71
C ALA A 746 17.83 40.42 -36.14
N ALA A 747 18.36 40.27 -37.36
CA ALA A 747 19.38 41.15 -37.92
C ALA A 747 19.09 42.64 -37.65
N GLY A 748 20.00 43.32 -36.96
CA GLY A 748 19.63 44.49 -36.16
C GLY A 748 20.83 45.23 -35.57
N ALA A 749 20.54 46.24 -34.76
CA ALA A 749 21.56 47.02 -34.08
C ALA A 749 22.12 46.24 -32.87
N THR A 750 23.44 46.28 -32.69
CA THR A 750 24.13 45.53 -31.62
C THR A 750 24.05 46.19 -30.24
N ASP A 751 23.51 47.41 -30.16
CA ASP A 751 23.26 48.15 -28.92
C ASP A 751 21.80 48.08 -28.45
N ALA A 752 20.98 47.23 -29.08
CA ALA A 752 19.56 47.11 -28.80
C ALA A 752 19.25 45.86 -27.98
N PHE A 753 18.58 46.05 -26.84
CA PHE A 753 18.15 44.94 -25.98
C PHE A 753 16.78 44.38 -26.38
N HIS A 754 16.67 43.06 -26.30
CA HIS A 754 15.52 42.23 -26.66
C HIS A 754 15.03 41.47 -25.43
N ARG A 755 13.73 41.51 -25.16
CA ARG A 755 13.11 40.83 -24.01
C ARG A 755 12.85 39.36 -24.31
N VAL A 756 13.24 38.48 -23.40
CA VAL A 756 12.74 37.10 -23.27
C VAL A 756 11.81 37.06 -22.06
N THR A 757 10.68 36.37 -22.22
CA THR A 757 9.70 36.14 -21.14
C THR A 757 9.73 34.65 -20.84
N PHE A 758 9.83 34.30 -19.56
CA PHE A 758 9.78 32.91 -19.14
C PHE A 758 8.36 32.35 -19.34
N GLU A 759 8.27 31.05 -19.58
CA GLU A 759 6.98 30.37 -19.70
C GLU A 759 6.29 30.32 -18.34
N GLN A 760 7.05 30.00 -17.30
CA GLN A 760 6.64 30.11 -15.91
C GLN A 760 7.39 31.23 -15.19
N ALA A 761 6.69 32.02 -14.39
CA ALA A 761 7.35 33.01 -13.54
C ALA A 761 7.99 32.30 -12.34
N PHE A 762 9.23 32.63 -12.05
CA PHE A 762 9.93 32.15 -10.85
C PHE A 762 9.49 32.91 -9.59
N ASP A 763 9.76 32.36 -8.41
CA ASP A 763 9.50 33.05 -7.15
C ASP A 763 10.54 34.15 -6.88
N GLU A 764 11.79 33.87 -7.21
CA GLU A 764 12.90 34.84 -7.18
C GLU A 764 13.55 35.01 -8.57
N ALA A 765 14.54 35.89 -8.68
CA ALA A 765 15.25 36.06 -9.95
C ALA A 765 16.16 34.84 -10.17
N PRO A 766 16.03 34.11 -11.29
CA PRO A 766 16.79 32.88 -11.51
C PRO A 766 18.26 33.16 -11.84
N ILE A 767 19.10 32.13 -11.68
CA ILE A 767 20.46 32.09 -12.23
C ILE A 767 20.36 31.77 -13.72
N LEU A 768 21.13 32.50 -14.55
CA LEU A 768 20.98 32.50 -16.00
C LEU A 768 22.29 32.10 -16.70
N LEU A 769 22.20 31.16 -17.64
CA LEU A 769 23.18 30.98 -18.70
C LEU A 769 22.61 31.50 -20.02
N LEU A 770 23.47 32.10 -20.84
CA LEU A 770 23.10 32.68 -22.12
C LEU A 770 24.27 32.56 -23.09
N GLN A 771 24.03 32.04 -24.30
CA GLN A 771 25.07 31.91 -25.32
C GLN A 771 24.49 31.87 -26.73
N ILE A 772 25.24 32.38 -27.70
CA ILE A 772 24.93 32.27 -29.13
C ILE A 772 25.11 30.80 -29.55
N GLN A 773 24.17 30.25 -30.31
CA GLN A 773 24.08 28.84 -30.70
C GLN A 773 24.38 28.63 -32.20
N SER A 774 24.68 29.71 -32.93
CA SER A 774 24.90 29.69 -34.38
C SER A 774 25.95 30.72 -34.82
N ASP A 775 26.60 30.41 -35.94
CA ASP A 775 27.59 31.24 -36.63
C ASP A 775 27.02 31.63 -38.03
N ASN A 776 26.01 32.51 -38.07
CA ASN A 776 25.43 33.00 -39.33
C ASN A 776 26.13 34.28 -39.83
N GLY A 777 26.73 35.05 -38.93
CA GLY A 777 27.56 36.23 -39.14
C GLY A 777 28.93 35.90 -39.72
N GLY A 778 29.73 36.92 -39.98
CA GLY A 778 31.16 36.72 -40.27
C GLY A 778 32.04 37.64 -39.42
N GLU A 779 31.44 38.27 -38.42
CA GLU A 779 31.99 39.25 -37.52
C GLU A 779 31.93 38.68 -36.12
N TRP A 780 32.99 38.88 -35.32
CA TRP A 780 33.06 38.36 -33.95
C TRP A 780 31.95 38.96 -33.07
N GLU A 781 31.29 38.09 -32.32
CA GLU A 781 30.10 38.40 -31.55
C GLU A 781 30.09 37.76 -30.15
N ILE A 782 29.36 38.40 -29.25
CA ILE A 782 28.98 37.86 -27.95
C ILE A 782 27.53 38.24 -27.65
N VAL A 783 26.97 37.63 -26.62
CA VAL A 783 25.66 38.02 -26.09
C VAL A 783 25.81 38.44 -24.63
N ARG A 784 25.09 39.48 -24.21
CA ARG A 784 25.02 39.93 -22.82
C ARG A 784 23.59 40.10 -22.35
N ALA A 785 23.38 39.95 -21.05
CA ALA A 785 22.07 40.09 -20.42
C ALA A 785 22.00 41.33 -19.51
N GLN A 786 20.79 41.82 -19.31
CA GLN A 786 20.44 42.73 -18.23
C GLN A 786 18.99 42.50 -17.77
N ASN A 787 18.58 43.17 -16.69
CA ASN A 787 17.20 43.12 -16.17
C ASN A 787 16.68 41.68 -15.95
N ILE A 788 17.53 40.80 -15.40
CA ILE A 788 17.12 39.45 -15.02
C ILE A 788 16.17 39.56 -13.82
N GLY A 789 14.95 39.07 -13.98
CA GLY A 789 13.92 39.03 -12.95
C GLY A 789 13.06 37.79 -13.09
N ALA A 790 12.16 37.58 -12.12
CA ALA A 790 11.29 36.42 -12.02
C ALA A 790 10.46 36.12 -13.29
N ASP A 791 10.15 37.12 -14.12
CA ASP A 791 9.31 36.99 -15.31
C ASP A 791 10.10 36.98 -16.65
N GLY A 792 11.43 37.14 -16.60
CA GLY A 792 12.28 37.12 -17.79
C GLY A 792 13.52 37.99 -17.68
N PHE A 793 14.26 38.09 -18.79
CA PHE A 793 15.48 38.89 -18.91
C PHE A 793 15.55 39.62 -20.26
N ASP A 794 16.44 40.61 -20.37
CA ASP A 794 16.74 41.28 -21.63
C ASP A 794 18.14 40.86 -22.12
N PHE A 795 18.33 40.68 -23.43
CA PHE A 795 19.63 40.37 -24.03
C PHE A 795 19.98 41.30 -25.21
N ALA A 796 21.27 41.47 -25.49
CA ALA A 796 21.79 42.13 -26.69
C ALA A 796 22.97 41.34 -27.26
N VAL A 797 23.09 41.33 -28.59
CA VAL A 797 24.28 40.79 -29.30
C VAL A 797 25.24 41.94 -29.50
N GLU A 798 26.47 41.83 -29.00
CA GLU A 798 27.52 42.81 -29.16
C GLU A 798 28.61 42.28 -30.10
N GLU A 799 29.14 43.18 -30.93
CA GLU A 799 30.36 42.97 -31.70
C GLU A 799 31.48 43.82 -31.08
N ARG A 800 32.71 43.73 -31.63
CA ARG A 800 33.79 44.65 -31.26
C ARG A 800 33.36 46.13 -31.38
N GLU A 801 33.82 46.98 -30.47
CA GLU A 801 33.41 48.40 -30.36
C GLU A 801 33.67 49.22 -31.65
N ALA A 802 34.68 48.86 -32.44
CA ALA A 802 34.99 49.51 -33.72
C ALA A 802 34.23 48.91 -34.92
N ALA A 803 33.21 48.07 -34.69
CA ALA A 803 32.27 47.59 -35.71
C ALA A 803 31.29 48.69 -36.17
N ASP A 804 30.42 48.38 -37.12
CA ASP A 804 29.47 49.36 -37.67
C ASP A 804 28.13 49.43 -36.90
N GLY A 805 27.99 48.61 -35.86
CA GLY A 805 26.85 48.57 -34.95
C GLY A 805 25.67 47.78 -35.50
N TRP A 806 25.91 46.85 -36.43
CA TRP A 806 24.87 46.05 -37.07
C TRP A 806 25.33 44.60 -37.26
N HIS A 807 24.52 43.65 -36.79
CA HIS A 807 24.79 42.22 -36.91
C HIS A 807 23.67 41.48 -37.64
N THR A 808 23.99 40.33 -38.23
CA THR A 808 22.99 39.47 -38.88
C THR A 808 22.14 38.73 -37.84
N SER A 809 21.24 37.84 -38.26
CA SER A 809 20.42 37.07 -37.32
C SER A 809 21.18 35.89 -36.72
N GLU A 810 21.07 35.69 -35.41
CA GLU A 810 21.62 34.54 -34.69
C GLU A 810 20.59 33.86 -33.80
N VAL A 811 20.82 32.58 -33.49
CA VAL A 811 20.09 31.84 -32.47
C VAL A 811 20.80 32.04 -31.14
N VAL A 812 20.06 32.41 -30.11
CA VAL A 812 20.56 32.60 -28.74
C VAL A 812 19.86 31.59 -27.84
N GLY A 813 20.64 30.75 -27.18
CA GLY A 813 20.16 29.76 -26.21
C GLY A 813 20.30 30.28 -24.79
N TRP A 814 19.33 29.95 -23.94
CA TRP A 814 19.29 30.38 -22.54
C TRP A 814 18.80 29.25 -21.63
N ALA A 815 19.30 29.23 -20.41
CA ALA A 815 18.86 28.35 -19.33
C ALA A 815 18.74 29.16 -18.04
N ALA A 816 17.55 29.20 -17.46
CA ALA A 816 17.23 29.91 -16.24
C ALA A 816 16.84 28.91 -15.15
N LEU A 817 17.52 28.94 -14.01
CA LEU A 817 17.31 28.00 -12.92
C LEU A 817 17.05 28.76 -11.61
N ASP A 818 15.99 28.37 -10.92
CA ASP A 818 15.70 28.78 -9.54
C ASP A 818 15.85 27.55 -8.63
N ALA A 819 16.82 27.62 -7.73
CA ALA A 819 17.14 26.51 -6.84
C ALA A 819 16.22 26.55 -5.63
N SER A 820 15.62 25.41 -5.28
CA SER A 820 14.77 25.28 -4.08
C SER A 820 15.57 25.60 -2.79
N ALA A 821 16.84 25.20 -2.75
CA ALA A 821 17.74 25.50 -1.66
C ALA A 821 18.32 26.93 -1.73
N ALA A 822 18.27 27.65 -0.60
CA ALA A 822 18.71 29.05 -0.52
C ALA A 822 20.22 29.28 -0.75
N ASP A 823 21.05 28.23 -0.68
CA ASP A 823 22.48 28.27 -0.99
C ASP A 823 22.80 27.90 -2.45
N GLY A 824 21.76 27.60 -3.24
CA GLY A 824 21.85 27.27 -4.66
C GLY A 824 22.31 25.83 -4.93
N VAL A 825 22.41 24.98 -3.90
CA VAL A 825 22.81 23.57 -4.06
C VAL A 825 21.66 22.76 -4.65
N ILE A 826 21.99 21.93 -5.65
CA ILE A 826 21.03 21.16 -6.44
C ILE A 826 21.60 19.75 -6.67
N ASP A 827 20.75 18.72 -6.63
CA ASP A 827 21.10 17.35 -7.01
C ASP A 827 20.46 16.95 -8.36
N TRP A 828 21.30 16.58 -9.33
CA TRP A 828 20.88 16.14 -10.66
C TRP A 828 20.90 14.61 -10.80
N GLY A 829 20.20 13.90 -9.91
CA GLY A 829 20.16 12.44 -9.95
C GLY A 829 21.52 11.79 -9.58
N GLY A 830 22.16 12.30 -8.52
CA GLY A 830 23.45 11.81 -8.02
C GLY A 830 24.66 12.63 -8.47
N ILE A 831 24.44 13.84 -9.00
CA ILE A 831 25.50 14.80 -9.30
C ILE A 831 25.23 16.08 -8.53
N GLY A 832 26.01 16.32 -7.47
CA GLY A 832 25.94 17.56 -6.71
C GLY A 832 26.33 18.75 -7.59
N SER A 833 25.58 19.84 -7.49
CA SER A 833 25.88 21.06 -8.21
C SER A 833 25.52 22.32 -7.39
N GLN A 834 25.94 23.48 -7.89
CA GLN A 834 25.54 24.78 -7.36
C GLN A 834 25.21 25.74 -8.49
N ALA A 835 24.03 26.36 -8.43
CA ALA A 835 23.73 27.57 -9.17
C ALA A 835 24.12 28.81 -8.36
N PHE A 836 24.91 29.70 -8.96
CA PHE A 836 25.50 30.82 -8.22
C PHE A 836 25.42 32.15 -8.97
N SER A 837 25.38 33.23 -8.18
CA SER A 837 25.65 34.62 -8.58
C SER A 837 26.81 35.15 -7.75
N THR A 838 27.73 35.88 -8.38
CA THR A 838 28.86 36.52 -7.71
C THR A 838 28.50 37.89 -7.09
N GLY A 839 27.34 38.45 -7.45
CA GLY A 839 27.04 39.88 -7.35
C GLY A 839 28.01 40.75 -8.15
N ASP A 840 27.84 42.08 -8.12
CA ASP A 840 28.71 43.07 -8.80
C ASP A 840 30.14 43.11 -8.22
N THR A 841 30.94 42.06 -8.43
CA THR A 841 32.24 41.84 -7.78
C THR A 841 33.36 41.45 -8.74
N VAL A 842 33.05 41.05 -9.98
CA VAL A 842 34.05 40.65 -10.98
C VAL A 842 34.37 41.85 -11.88
N SER A 843 35.65 42.07 -12.20
CA SER A 843 36.11 43.15 -13.10
C SER A 843 37.21 42.62 -14.03
N HIS A 844 37.98 43.50 -14.68
CA HIS A 844 39.17 43.11 -15.45
C HIS A 844 40.26 42.38 -14.62
N GLU A 845 40.24 42.53 -13.30
CA GLU A 845 41.11 41.80 -12.38
C GLU A 845 40.51 40.44 -11.98
N ILE A 846 41.37 39.45 -11.76
CA ILE A 846 40.94 38.10 -11.35
C ILE A 846 40.33 38.13 -9.95
N ALA A 847 39.07 37.71 -9.85
CA ALA A 847 38.29 37.59 -8.63
C ALA A 847 37.93 36.12 -8.34
N PRO A 848 38.29 35.57 -7.16
CA PRO A 848 37.84 34.25 -6.74
C PRO A 848 36.42 34.31 -6.17
N PHE A 849 35.58 33.36 -6.57
CA PHE A 849 34.29 33.07 -5.96
C PHE A 849 34.35 31.70 -5.28
N ALA A 850 34.01 31.63 -3.99
CA ALA A 850 34.00 30.38 -3.25
C ALA A 850 32.70 29.63 -3.56
N LEU A 851 32.82 28.39 -4.04
CA LEU A 851 31.71 27.49 -4.30
C LEU A 851 31.33 26.73 -3.02
N ASP A 852 30.13 26.15 -3.03
CA ASP A 852 29.68 25.29 -1.94
C ASP A 852 30.57 24.04 -1.82
N ALA A 853 30.64 23.44 -0.64
CA ALA A 853 31.39 22.21 -0.43
C ALA A 853 30.77 21.01 -1.18
N ALA A 854 29.47 21.06 -1.49
CA ALA A 854 28.74 20.02 -2.19
C ALA A 854 29.26 19.75 -3.61
N VAL A 855 29.84 20.76 -4.29
CA VAL A 855 30.38 20.59 -5.65
C VAL A 855 31.81 20.00 -5.68
N GLY A 856 32.33 19.57 -4.53
CA GLY A 856 33.61 18.89 -4.45
C GLY A 856 34.83 19.77 -4.71
N ALA A 857 35.97 19.12 -4.98
CA ALA A 857 37.28 19.78 -5.03
C ALA A 857 37.71 20.27 -6.43
N ASP A 858 37.11 19.74 -7.49
CA ASP A 858 37.46 20.03 -8.88
C ASP A 858 36.20 20.11 -9.78
N PRO A 859 35.25 21.03 -9.46
CA PRO A 859 34.00 21.15 -10.19
C PRO A 859 34.18 21.62 -11.63
N LEU A 860 33.27 21.19 -12.50
CA LEU A 860 33.10 21.70 -13.86
C LEU A 860 32.24 22.98 -13.79
N VAL A 861 32.77 24.11 -14.26
CA VAL A 861 32.11 25.41 -14.12
C VAL A 861 31.71 25.96 -15.49
N ALA A 862 30.41 26.24 -15.64
CA ALA A 862 29.85 27.02 -16.73
C ALA A 862 29.44 28.40 -16.20
N ALA A 863 29.98 29.48 -16.78
CA ALA A 863 29.75 30.83 -16.30
C ALA A 863 29.43 31.80 -17.44
N PHE A 864 28.64 32.81 -17.13
CA PHE A 864 28.14 33.82 -18.05
C PHE A 864 28.11 35.20 -17.38
N LEU A 865 28.28 36.26 -18.17
CA LEU A 865 28.26 37.65 -17.71
C LEU A 865 26.82 38.18 -17.64
N ALA A 866 26.24 38.17 -16.43
CA ALA A 866 24.81 38.32 -16.20
C ALA A 866 24.33 39.78 -16.00
N SER A 867 25.21 40.75 -16.22
CA SER A 867 24.89 42.18 -16.05
C SER A 867 25.52 43.05 -17.14
N TYR A 868 25.06 44.31 -17.19
CA TYR A 868 25.50 45.33 -18.14
C TYR A 868 25.81 46.64 -17.40
N ASN A 869 26.82 46.61 -16.53
CA ASN A 869 27.29 47.77 -15.77
C ASN A 869 28.40 48.52 -16.52
N GLY A 870 29.26 47.80 -17.27
CA GLY A 870 30.27 48.37 -18.16
C GLY A 870 29.72 48.53 -19.58
N ALA A 871 30.10 49.61 -20.27
CA ALA A 871 29.59 49.94 -21.60
C ALA A 871 30.42 49.35 -22.75
N ASP A 872 31.61 48.83 -22.43
CA ASP A 872 32.55 48.32 -23.43
C ASP A 872 32.26 46.83 -23.67
N THR A 873 32.47 46.36 -24.89
CA THR A 873 32.18 44.97 -25.26
C THR A 873 33.12 44.02 -24.53
N ALA A 874 32.54 43.16 -23.69
CA ALA A 874 33.31 42.30 -22.81
C ALA A 874 32.60 40.98 -22.50
N ASN A 875 33.37 39.95 -22.18
CA ASN A 875 32.85 38.65 -21.77
C ASN A 875 33.56 38.12 -20.52
N VAL A 876 32.87 37.27 -19.76
CA VAL A 876 33.47 36.60 -18.59
C VAL A 876 34.45 35.53 -19.06
N ARG A 877 35.55 35.39 -18.31
CA ARG A 877 36.51 34.31 -18.48
C ARG A 877 36.83 33.65 -17.16
N THR A 878 36.61 32.33 -17.10
CA THR A 878 37.10 31.48 -16.02
C THR A 878 38.58 31.17 -16.26
N THR A 879 39.42 31.47 -15.28
CA THR A 879 40.88 31.27 -15.36
C THR A 879 41.35 29.96 -14.75
N GLY A 880 40.44 29.27 -14.04
CA GLY A 880 40.62 27.96 -13.42
C GLY A 880 39.95 27.87 -12.05
N VAL A 881 39.93 26.66 -11.51
CA VAL A 881 39.43 26.37 -10.15
C VAL A 881 40.61 26.13 -9.21
N THR A 882 40.52 26.65 -7.99
CA THR A 882 41.51 26.41 -6.92
C THR A 882 40.83 25.81 -5.70
N PHE A 883 41.44 24.81 -5.08
CA PHE A 883 40.94 24.18 -3.85
C PHE A 883 41.85 24.49 -2.67
N ASP A 884 41.29 25.02 -1.58
CA ASP A 884 42.05 25.41 -0.40
C ASP A 884 42.18 24.31 0.68
N GLY A 885 41.53 23.16 0.45
CA GLY A 885 41.43 22.04 1.38
C GLY A 885 40.07 21.92 2.06
N LEU A 886 39.19 22.90 1.90
CA LEU A 886 37.82 22.92 2.42
C LEU A 886 36.80 23.18 1.30
N VAL A 887 37.01 24.22 0.50
CA VAL A 887 36.09 24.63 -0.58
C VAL A 887 36.84 24.90 -1.88
N ALA A 888 36.19 24.63 -3.01
CA ALA A 888 36.66 25.03 -4.32
C ALA A 888 36.36 26.52 -4.56
N SER A 889 37.18 27.19 -5.36
CA SER A 889 36.92 28.57 -5.79
C SER A 889 37.16 28.71 -7.29
N ALA A 890 36.11 29.12 -8.01
CA ALA A 890 36.21 29.49 -9.41
C ALA A 890 36.76 30.91 -9.54
N ASN A 891 37.73 31.11 -10.44
CA ASN A 891 38.40 32.40 -10.61
C ASN A 891 37.94 33.08 -11.90
N PHE A 892 37.17 34.16 -11.77
CA PHE A 892 36.60 34.90 -12.89
C PHE A 892 37.34 36.21 -13.15
N LYS A 893 37.32 36.66 -14.40
CA LYS A 893 37.65 38.02 -14.79
C LYS A 893 36.79 38.41 -16.00
N ILE A 894 36.69 39.70 -16.27
CA ILE A 894 36.08 40.22 -17.49
C ILE A 894 37.20 40.51 -18.48
N ASP A 895 37.13 39.90 -19.66
CA ASP A 895 38.00 40.22 -20.79
C ASP A 895 37.27 41.23 -21.69
N GLU A 896 37.81 42.44 -21.79
CA GLU A 896 37.42 43.46 -22.77
C GLU A 896 38.23 43.32 -24.06
N GLU A 897 37.60 43.66 -25.17
CA GLU A 897 38.24 43.73 -26.48
C GLU A 897 39.00 45.07 -26.67
N THR A 898 39.82 45.23 -27.72
CA THR A 898 40.73 46.40 -27.86
C THR A 898 40.65 47.13 -29.22
N SER A 899 39.52 47.00 -29.92
CA SER A 899 39.37 47.44 -31.29
C SER A 899 39.18 48.96 -31.41
N LEU A 900 38.50 49.59 -30.45
CA LEU A 900 38.29 51.04 -30.42
C LEU A 900 39.40 51.76 -29.66
N ASP A 901 39.82 51.22 -28.52
CA ASP A 901 41.01 51.66 -27.80
C ASP A 901 41.75 50.51 -27.08
N ALA A 902 42.83 50.83 -26.37
CA ALA A 902 43.74 49.83 -25.79
C ALA A 902 43.60 49.72 -24.27
N GLU A 903 42.59 50.37 -23.71
CA GLU A 903 42.21 50.24 -22.31
C GLU A 903 41.52 48.90 -22.08
N LEU A 904 41.58 48.41 -20.84
CA LEU A 904 41.07 47.09 -20.43
C LEU A 904 40.48 47.21 -19.00
N GLU A 905 40.18 48.43 -18.53
CA GLU A 905 39.65 48.65 -17.18
C GLU A 905 38.13 48.50 -17.16
N HIS A 906 37.63 47.26 -17.08
CA HIS A 906 36.18 47.04 -16.96
C HIS A 906 35.59 47.38 -15.58
N ALA A 907 34.32 47.84 -15.58
CA ALA A 907 33.49 48.00 -14.39
C ALA A 907 33.22 46.67 -13.65
N PHE A 908 32.74 46.74 -12.41
CA PHE A 908 32.32 45.54 -11.69
C PHE A 908 30.99 45.02 -12.22
N GLU A 909 30.90 43.72 -12.47
CA GLU A 909 29.72 43.03 -12.99
C GLU A 909 29.43 41.75 -12.21
N ASP A 910 28.18 41.31 -12.33
CA ASP A 910 27.73 40.02 -11.86
C ASP A 910 27.96 38.91 -12.90
N VAL A 911 28.42 37.77 -12.41
CA VAL A 911 28.63 36.53 -13.15
C VAL A 911 27.67 35.48 -12.57
N HIS A 912 26.83 34.93 -13.43
CA HIS A 912 25.99 33.79 -13.12
C HIS A 912 26.68 32.51 -13.59
N GLY A 913 26.39 31.38 -12.95
CA GLY A 913 26.88 30.10 -13.44
C GLY A 913 26.38 28.88 -12.70
N PHE A 914 26.70 27.73 -13.26
CA PHE A 914 26.50 26.41 -12.68
C PHE A 914 27.85 25.73 -12.46
N ALA A 915 28.05 25.17 -11.26
CA ALA A 915 29.21 24.36 -10.93
C ALA A 915 28.77 22.92 -10.62
N PHE A 916 29.32 21.94 -11.33
CA PHE A 916 28.95 20.53 -11.19
C PHE A 916 30.10 19.74 -10.57
N GLU A 917 29.80 18.86 -9.62
CA GLU A 917 30.78 18.03 -8.92
C GLU A 917 31.59 17.16 -9.88
N GLN A 918 30.94 16.65 -10.93
CA GLN A 918 31.54 15.75 -11.91
C GLN A 918 30.82 15.82 -13.26
N ALA A 919 31.46 15.24 -14.28
CA ALA A 919 30.83 15.02 -15.58
C ALA A 919 29.80 13.89 -15.51
N GLY A 920 28.65 14.04 -16.16
CA GLY A 920 27.59 13.03 -16.13
C GLY A 920 26.32 13.49 -16.83
N LEU A 921 25.26 12.69 -16.65
CA LEU A 921 23.91 12.99 -17.15
C LEU A 921 23.14 13.71 -16.05
N LEU A 922 22.27 14.63 -16.44
CA LEU A 922 21.45 15.44 -15.56
C LEU A 922 20.00 15.02 -15.75
N THR A 923 19.29 14.77 -14.65
CA THR A 923 17.91 14.28 -14.66
C THR A 923 16.92 15.31 -14.13
N GLY A 924 15.68 15.27 -14.64
CA GLY A 924 14.56 16.08 -14.15
C GLY A 924 13.26 15.64 -14.81
N MET A 925 12.14 16.18 -14.35
CA MET A 925 10.79 15.82 -14.77
C MET A 925 10.15 16.98 -15.52
N GLU A 926 9.30 16.71 -16.51
CA GLU A 926 8.55 17.78 -17.19
C GLU A 926 7.65 18.50 -16.17
N TYR A 927 7.68 19.82 -16.16
CA TYR A 927 6.90 20.60 -15.20
C TYR A 927 5.40 20.51 -15.51
N VAL A 928 4.62 20.01 -14.53
CA VAL A 928 3.15 19.98 -14.59
C VAL A 928 2.60 21.08 -13.69
N ASP A 929 1.83 22.01 -14.26
CA ASP A 929 1.17 23.07 -13.47
C ASP A 929 0.14 22.44 -12.51
N PRO A 930 0.30 22.58 -11.18
CA PRO A 930 -0.60 21.98 -10.19
C PRO A 930 -2.04 22.54 -10.24
N LEU A 931 -2.30 23.62 -10.99
CA LEU A 931 -3.65 24.18 -11.20
C LEU A 931 -4.39 23.61 -12.41
N LEU A 932 -3.78 22.70 -13.18
CA LEU A 932 -4.36 22.09 -14.39
C LEU A 932 -4.78 20.62 -14.22
N ILE A 933 -4.60 20.04 -13.04
CA ILE A 933 -5.16 18.74 -12.68
C ILE A 933 -6.57 18.96 -12.12
N THR A 934 -7.57 18.96 -12.99
CA THR A 934 -9.01 19.00 -12.65
C THR A 934 -9.83 18.11 -13.58
#